data_AF-A0A8C7SAG9-F1
#
_entry.id   AF-A0A8C7SAG9-F1
#
_cell.length_a   1.000
_cell.length_b   1.000
_cell.length_c   1.000
_cell.angle_alpha   90.00
_cell.angle_beta   90.00
_cell.angle_gamma   90.00
#
_symmetry.space_group_name_H-M   'P 1'
#
loop_
_entity.id
_entity.type
_entity.pdbx_description
1 polymer ?
#
loop_
_entity_poly.entity_id
_entity_poly.type
_entity_poly.pdbx_seq_one_letter_code
_entity_poly.pdbx_strand_id
1 'polypeptide(L)'
;YFFQDHVYELLNTIDACQCFFNIAVNFDFTKNYLELIITYISVIIMLSRVEDKKVLVGMYNCAHEMSNGSSDPAYPRLAQMFMEYEQPIKKLTEEFGPHTKGVTEALLSLQMLYPRRNLPAEQWRSAQLLSLLSAPASMLDPACCDTMACEYLSLEVMERWILLGYLLCHSSLNTNQSSQELWKMALRSGLYLTIIRDETINIHKITEDYFDGLKGYSKRIADIKECREHVTVNSGAMHRERRGFLRNALKELVKVLEDEPGLLGPKVLFVFMALSFSRDEVLWLVRYSENIPKTKTPEDYVDSYMAELLFYMERLRTLMTKYSRVVQRYHVQYLAQFDALLLNDTMQNMYVCPEEESVLMTSFVSTLLHCSSVSTCLCCLMLQAYTSVSKAPLSLKEYPDLAKVMNMTQFHTKMLDNVQEMLHETSDLSILCFYPRVFEKMFSQSSEEVSMQRYLMSFPLVCSHFNQTVHPLCPEETEAVEKRSLRLCVTFLEEIAKQTSSVILEICSEQCNLNDQLLPKHCGQTISAARNKKQKKQTPKKGEVQREKPGTESQRKDRAIVTNMDKLHLTLTELCSSFSGSSDFTVFNHIVTPAEFLISHLETRLTKIIVRMAHYNQTTQEIGRPSDLLAGIRAYTASLHTLSRYLSLDVTRLVKNVLLQQTQPLDSYGGQTITTLYTNWYLEGLLRQASSNLIVHCPAMHCFVNQTIENEQSFRAEEYSDISEMQALAELIGPYGLKFLSENLMWHITSQVGELKKLVIENMDVLVQMRANFDKPEAMANLQKRLPAGENVLKRMTIIGVILSFRAMAQDTLEDIMQKHCPYLMGPIESLRDMVSPDTDIKVTLTVFELASAAGLTCDIDPALVAAVASMRTGHHNNIHCLATAVNQLSAAMFTVESKNIEQHLKEFLLVASSTLLQLGQNVENRVDGKNRDSIYLLLHMIVEASPFLSQDMLESCFPYVLLRNAYREVYKNYIITLG
;
A
#
# COMPACT_ATOMS: atom_id res chain seq x y z
N TYR A 1 -26.03 3.35 42.14
CA TYR A 1 -26.43 2.74 43.41
C TYR A 1 -26.28 1.23 43.35
N PHE A 2 -27.09 0.44 42.63
CA PHE A 2 -27.03 -1.05 42.70
C PHE A 2 -25.64 -1.69 42.74
N PHE A 3 -24.70 -1.32 41.85
CA PHE A 3 -23.31 -1.83 41.90
C PHE A 3 -22.60 -1.49 43.22
N GLN A 4 -22.64 -0.22 43.65
CA GLN A 4 -22.14 0.24 44.95
C GLN A 4 -22.78 -0.54 46.11
N ASP A 5 -24.09 -0.80 46.06
CA ASP A 5 -24.80 -1.49 47.14
C ASP A 5 -24.24 -2.90 47.36
N HIS A 6 -24.03 -3.66 46.28
CA HIS A 6 -23.44 -5.00 46.34
C HIS A 6 -21.95 -4.98 46.73
N VAL A 7 -21.17 -3.99 46.24
CA VAL A 7 -19.77 -3.80 46.66
C VAL A 7 -19.70 -3.52 48.17
N TYR A 8 -20.55 -2.64 48.68
CA TYR A 8 -20.58 -2.30 50.10
C TYR A 8 -21.01 -3.48 50.97
N GLU A 9 -22.04 -4.24 50.57
CA GLU A 9 -22.44 -5.48 51.24
C GLU A 9 -21.30 -6.51 51.30
N LEU A 10 -20.58 -6.70 50.19
CA LEU A 10 -19.43 -7.62 50.12
C LEU A 10 -18.24 -7.14 50.97
N LEU A 11 -17.90 -5.85 50.95
CA LEU A 11 -16.82 -5.29 51.79
C LEU A 11 -17.13 -5.43 53.29
N ASN A 12 -18.37 -5.15 53.71
CA ASN A 12 -18.80 -5.38 55.10
C ASN A 12 -18.76 -6.87 55.48
N THR A 13 -19.08 -7.77 54.55
CA THR A 13 -19.00 -9.23 54.77
C THR A 13 -17.55 -9.67 54.95
N ILE A 14 -16.62 -9.17 54.13
CA ILE A 14 -15.17 -9.43 54.23
C ILE A 14 -14.60 -8.96 55.57
N ASP A 15 -14.98 -7.75 56.02
CA ASP A 15 -14.57 -7.22 57.33
C ASP A 15 -15.13 -8.05 58.49
N ALA A 16 -16.39 -8.48 58.41
CA ALA A 16 -17.03 -9.33 59.42
C ALA A 16 -16.38 -10.73 59.51
N CYS A 17 -15.99 -11.30 58.37
CA CYS A 17 -15.18 -12.52 58.28
C CYS A 17 -13.71 -12.31 58.70
N GLN A 18 -13.26 -11.05 58.79
CA GLN A 18 -11.89 -10.64 59.10
C GLN A 18 -10.86 -11.37 58.22
N CYS A 19 -11.10 -11.39 56.91
CA CYS A 19 -10.29 -12.17 55.98
C CYS A 19 -8.81 -11.74 55.95
N PHE A 20 -7.93 -12.73 55.87
CA PHE A 20 -6.50 -12.56 55.65
C PHE A 20 -6.23 -12.22 54.18
N PHE A 21 -5.33 -11.27 53.94
CA PHE A 21 -4.88 -10.87 52.61
C PHE A 21 -3.36 -10.87 52.51
N ASN A 22 -2.82 -11.60 51.54
CA ASN A 22 -1.41 -11.54 51.16
C ASN A 22 -1.24 -11.98 49.69
N ILE A 23 -0.82 -11.04 48.83
CA ILE A 23 -0.65 -11.25 47.38
C ILE A 23 0.26 -12.44 47.03
N ALA A 24 1.22 -12.79 47.88
CA ALA A 24 2.13 -13.93 47.67
C ALA A 24 1.57 -15.28 48.15
N VAL A 25 0.40 -15.29 48.79
CA VAL A 25 -0.20 -16.49 49.42
C VAL A 25 -1.57 -16.76 48.78
N ASN A 26 -2.55 -15.88 48.97
CA ASN A 26 -3.87 -15.94 48.34
C ASN A 26 -3.96 -14.89 47.22
N PHE A 27 -3.24 -15.16 46.12
CA PHE A 27 -3.02 -14.21 45.03
C PHE A 27 -4.33 -13.68 44.44
N ASP A 28 -5.20 -14.55 43.94
CA ASP A 28 -6.43 -14.12 43.26
C ASP A 28 -7.40 -13.46 44.23
N PHE A 29 -7.53 -13.98 45.45
CA PHE A 29 -8.41 -13.39 46.46
C PHE A 29 -7.96 -11.97 46.84
N THR A 30 -6.64 -11.75 47.01
CA THR A 30 -6.08 -10.42 47.26
C THR A 30 -6.17 -9.51 46.02
N LYS A 31 -5.88 -10.02 44.82
CA LYS A 31 -5.99 -9.29 43.54
C LYS A 31 -7.43 -8.81 43.31
N ASN A 32 -8.41 -9.70 43.38
CA ASN A 32 -9.83 -9.37 43.15
C ASN A 32 -10.36 -8.39 44.20
N TYR A 33 -9.96 -8.50 45.47
CA TYR A 33 -10.33 -7.53 46.52
C TYR A 33 -9.81 -6.12 46.20
N LEU A 34 -8.54 -5.99 45.85
CA LEU A 34 -7.94 -4.70 45.47
C LEU A 34 -8.54 -4.16 44.17
N GLU A 35 -8.76 -5.00 43.16
CA GLU A 35 -9.36 -4.61 41.89
C GLU A 35 -10.82 -4.17 42.03
N LEU A 36 -11.61 -4.80 42.90
CA LEU A 36 -12.99 -4.40 43.18
C LEU A 36 -13.06 -3.00 43.82
N ILE A 37 -12.22 -2.77 44.84
CA ILE A 37 -12.10 -1.48 45.51
C ILE A 37 -11.72 -0.39 44.51
N ILE A 38 -10.71 -0.64 43.70
CA ILE A 38 -10.16 0.33 42.74
C ILE A 38 -11.13 0.59 41.59
N THR A 39 -11.89 -0.42 41.17
CA THR A 39 -13.00 -0.27 40.20
C THR A 39 -14.13 0.58 40.78
N TYR A 40 -14.51 0.37 42.03
CA TYR A 40 -15.53 1.17 42.72
C TYR A 40 -15.11 2.65 42.87
N ILE A 41 -13.87 2.92 43.30
CA ILE A 41 -13.30 4.29 43.29
C ILE A 41 -13.39 4.88 41.88
N SER A 42 -12.95 4.13 40.86
CA SER A 42 -12.91 4.60 39.47
C SER A 42 -14.30 4.96 38.95
N VAL A 43 -15.31 4.14 39.22
CA VAL A 43 -16.73 4.41 38.86
C VAL A 43 -17.26 5.66 39.56
N ILE A 44 -16.97 5.85 40.85
CA ILE A 44 -17.42 7.04 41.61
C ILE A 44 -16.71 8.32 41.14
N ILE A 45 -15.41 8.27 40.85
CA ILE A 45 -14.70 9.43 40.28
C ILE A 45 -15.21 9.73 38.86
N MET A 46 -15.44 8.73 38.00
CA MET A 46 -16.03 8.96 36.67
C MET A 46 -17.42 9.58 36.77
N LEU A 47 -18.28 9.07 37.66
CA LEU A 47 -19.59 9.66 37.91
C LEU A 47 -19.46 11.13 38.37
N SER A 48 -18.45 11.46 39.19
CA SER A 48 -18.22 12.85 39.62
C SER A 48 -17.92 13.79 38.44
N ARG A 49 -17.23 13.31 37.39
CA ARG A 49 -16.89 14.06 36.17
C ARG A 49 -18.07 14.35 35.24
N VAL A 50 -19.15 13.57 35.29
CA VAL A 50 -20.34 13.82 34.46
C VAL A 50 -21.09 15.05 34.99
N GLU A 51 -20.82 16.24 34.45
CA GLU A 51 -21.37 17.51 34.96
C GLU A 51 -22.91 17.51 34.99
N ASP A 52 -23.55 17.18 33.86
CA ASP A 52 -25.01 17.21 33.69
C ASP A 52 -25.78 16.07 34.42
N LYS A 53 -25.12 15.19 35.19
CA LYS A 53 -25.77 14.01 35.81
C LYS A 53 -27.04 14.35 36.60
N LYS A 54 -27.02 15.47 37.34
CA LYS A 54 -28.18 15.94 38.12
C LYS A 54 -29.32 16.44 37.23
N VAL A 55 -28.99 17.08 36.10
CA VAL A 55 -29.94 17.61 35.13
C VAL A 55 -30.62 16.47 34.36
N LEU A 56 -29.83 15.54 33.80
CA LEU A 56 -30.34 14.40 33.02
C LEU A 56 -31.30 13.53 33.84
N VAL A 57 -30.91 13.15 35.05
CA VAL A 57 -31.73 12.31 35.94
C VAL A 57 -32.94 13.07 36.50
N GLY A 58 -32.79 14.37 36.79
CA GLY A 58 -33.92 15.22 37.19
C GLY A 58 -34.96 15.40 36.07
N MET A 59 -34.52 15.67 34.84
CA MET A 59 -35.40 15.77 33.67
C MET A 59 -36.12 14.45 33.38
N TYR A 60 -35.44 13.31 33.48
CA TYR A 60 -36.07 12.00 33.36
C TYR A 60 -37.17 11.80 34.42
N ASN A 61 -36.88 12.09 35.70
CA ASN A 61 -37.88 11.95 36.75
C ASN A 61 -39.09 12.87 36.57
N CYS A 62 -38.88 14.14 36.21
CA CYS A 62 -39.98 15.05 35.94
C CYS A 62 -40.86 14.56 34.77
N ALA A 63 -40.26 14.05 33.69
CA ALA A 63 -41.01 13.48 32.57
C ALA A 63 -41.75 12.19 32.96
N HIS A 64 -41.14 11.33 33.78
CA HIS A 64 -41.76 10.13 34.34
C HIS A 64 -42.97 10.50 35.23
N GLU A 65 -42.80 11.46 36.14
CA GLU A 65 -43.84 11.92 37.06
C GLU A 65 -45.02 12.59 36.34
N MET A 66 -44.75 13.41 35.32
CA MET A 66 -45.78 13.98 34.45
C MET A 66 -46.53 12.93 33.61
N SER A 67 -45.92 11.77 33.34
CA SER A 67 -46.53 10.69 32.54
C SER A 67 -47.30 9.68 33.41
N ASN A 68 -46.76 9.34 34.57
CA ASN A 68 -47.21 8.23 35.42
C ASN A 68 -47.85 8.69 36.74
N GLY A 69 -47.91 9.99 37.01
CA GLY A 69 -48.51 10.58 38.22
C GLY A 69 -47.70 10.39 39.51
N SER A 70 -46.47 9.89 39.42
CA SER A 70 -45.53 9.71 40.54
C SER A 70 -44.08 9.65 40.06
N SER A 71 -43.15 10.18 40.85
CA SER A 71 -41.71 10.05 40.64
C SER A 71 -41.24 8.60 40.51
N ASP A 72 -40.16 8.40 39.76
CA ASP A 72 -39.55 7.08 39.53
C ASP A 72 -39.06 6.44 40.86
N PRO A 73 -39.28 5.12 41.10
CA PRO A 73 -38.92 4.48 42.36
C PRO A 73 -37.42 4.50 42.73
N ALA A 74 -36.53 4.62 41.74
CA ALA A 74 -35.08 4.69 41.95
C ALA A 74 -34.59 6.14 42.17
N TYR A 75 -35.33 7.14 41.67
CA TYR A 75 -34.91 8.55 41.68
C TYR A 75 -34.54 9.08 43.08
N PRO A 76 -35.30 8.85 44.17
CA PRO A 76 -34.93 9.36 45.49
C PRO A 76 -33.56 8.84 45.99
N ARG A 77 -33.27 7.55 45.76
CA ARG A 77 -31.99 6.92 46.15
C ARG A 77 -30.84 7.40 45.26
N LEU A 78 -31.10 7.55 43.96
CA LEU A 78 -30.10 8.03 42.99
C LEU A 78 -29.75 9.51 43.19
N ALA A 79 -30.75 10.36 43.48
CA ALA A 79 -30.54 11.77 43.81
C ALA A 79 -29.79 11.96 45.13
N GLN A 80 -30.14 11.18 46.17
CA GLN A 80 -29.40 11.16 47.44
C GLN A 80 -27.92 10.77 47.22
N MET A 81 -27.66 9.72 46.44
CA MET A 81 -26.31 9.28 46.06
C MET A 81 -25.51 10.39 45.35
N PHE A 82 -26.15 11.19 44.48
CA PHE A 82 -25.50 12.33 43.80
C PHE A 82 -25.21 13.53 44.71
N MET A 83 -25.93 13.69 45.83
CA MET A 83 -25.61 14.69 46.84
C MET A 83 -24.48 14.21 47.77
N GLU A 84 -24.50 12.92 48.13
CA GLU A 84 -23.48 12.30 48.97
C GLU A 84 -22.09 12.28 48.32
N TYR A 85 -22.00 11.98 47.01
CA TYR A 85 -20.73 12.01 46.27
C TYR A 85 -20.41 13.35 45.60
N GLU A 86 -20.98 14.47 46.07
CA GLU A 86 -20.60 15.81 45.59
C GLU A 86 -19.13 16.16 45.93
N GLN A 87 -18.58 15.56 46.99
CA GLN A 87 -17.14 15.53 47.27
C GLN A 87 -16.67 14.06 47.31
N PRO A 88 -16.40 13.43 46.14
CA PRO A 88 -16.30 11.97 46.01
C PRO A 88 -15.18 11.36 46.87
N ILE A 89 -13.98 11.94 46.83
CA ILE A 89 -12.83 11.46 47.62
C ILE A 89 -13.15 11.51 49.12
N LYS A 90 -13.79 12.58 49.60
CA LYS A 90 -14.16 12.73 51.00
C LYS A 90 -15.17 11.66 51.43
N LYS A 91 -16.26 11.48 50.67
CA LYS A 91 -17.28 10.47 50.98
C LYS A 91 -16.71 9.05 50.96
N LEU A 92 -15.89 8.73 49.95
CA LEU A 92 -15.19 7.45 49.87
C LEU A 92 -14.25 7.22 51.07
N THR A 93 -13.47 8.21 51.51
CA THR A 93 -12.62 8.06 52.70
C THR A 93 -13.41 7.89 54.00
N GLU A 94 -14.57 8.52 54.12
CA GLU A 94 -15.49 8.32 55.25
C GLU A 94 -16.10 6.90 55.23
N GLU A 95 -16.48 6.40 54.05
CA GLU A 95 -17.05 5.04 53.84
C GLU A 95 -16.02 3.93 54.05
N PHE A 96 -14.77 4.11 53.65
CA PHE A 96 -13.68 3.14 53.86
C PHE A 96 -13.06 3.20 55.26
N GLY A 97 -13.58 4.04 56.16
CA GLY A 97 -13.23 4.06 57.58
C GLY A 97 -13.17 2.67 58.24
N PRO A 98 -14.26 1.87 58.29
CA PRO A 98 -14.23 0.50 58.80
C PRO A 98 -13.23 -0.41 58.07
N HIS A 99 -13.23 -0.36 56.74
CA HIS A 99 -12.43 -1.21 55.85
C HIS A 99 -10.90 -0.98 55.96
N THR A 100 -10.46 0.09 56.66
CA THR A 100 -9.06 0.49 56.85
C THR A 100 -8.12 -0.67 57.16
N LYS A 101 -8.55 -1.64 57.99
CA LYS A 101 -7.70 -2.79 58.38
C LYS A 101 -7.44 -3.72 57.20
N GLY A 102 -8.49 -4.26 56.57
CA GLY A 102 -8.35 -5.22 55.47
C GLY A 102 -7.60 -4.62 54.28
N VAL A 103 -7.90 -3.37 53.93
CA VAL A 103 -7.19 -2.62 52.89
C VAL A 103 -5.70 -2.43 53.24
N THR A 104 -5.37 -2.06 54.49
CA THR A 104 -3.98 -1.92 54.92
C THR A 104 -3.21 -3.24 54.86
N GLU A 105 -3.80 -4.35 55.31
CA GLU A 105 -3.15 -5.67 55.28
C GLU A 105 -2.92 -6.14 53.84
N ALA A 106 -3.91 -5.99 52.96
CA ALA A 106 -3.78 -6.31 51.53
C ALA A 106 -2.68 -5.47 50.85
N LEU A 107 -2.66 -4.14 51.04
CA LEU A 107 -1.67 -3.26 50.43
C LEU A 107 -0.25 -3.48 50.97
N LEU A 108 -0.09 -3.75 52.27
CA LEU A 108 1.23 -4.05 52.85
C LEU A 108 1.84 -5.34 52.29
N SER A 109 1.03 -6.29 51.85
CA SER A 109 1.55 -7.50 51.17
C SER A 109 2.30 -7.19 49.86
N LEU A 110 2.00 -6.05 49.22
CA LEU A 110 2.71 -5.60 48.01
C LEU A 110 4.17 -5.15 48.32
N GLN A 111 4.54 -4.95 49.59
CA GLN A 111 5.89 -4.54 50.02
C GLN A 111 6.98 -5.55 49.61
N MET A 112 6.67 -6.84 49.48
CA MET A 112 7.63 -7.86 49.03
C MET A 112 7.74 -7.97 47.49
N LEU A 113 6.90 -7.24 46.74
CA LEU A 113 6.79 -7.35 45.29
C LEU A 113 7.07 -6.03 44.57
N TYR A 114 6.39 -4.95 44.97
CA TYR A 114 6.47 -3.66 44.28
C TYR A 114 7.91 -3.09 44.24
N PRO A 115 8.72 -3.14 45.32
CA PRO A 115 10.10 -2.66 45.25
C PRO A 115 10.95 -3.48 44.27
N ARG A 116 10.88 -4.81 44.30
CA ARG A 116 11.70 -5.68 43.42
C ARG A 116 11.26 -5.69 41.96
N ARG A 117 10.02 -5.28 41.66
CA ARG A 117 9.52 -5.08 40.30
C ARG A 117 9.83 -3.66 39.78
N ASN A 118 9.81 -2.65 40.65
CA ASN A 118 9.97 -1.24 40.27
C ASN A 118 11.45 -0.76 40.20
N LEU A 119 12.37 -1.62 39.76
CA LEU A 119 13.80 -1.30 39.72
C LEU A 119 14.17 -0.45 38.48
N PRO A 120 15.27 0.32 38.51
CA PRO A 120 15.79 1.03 37.34
C PRO A 120 16.49 0.07 36.36
N ALA A 121 16.61 0.47 35.10
CA ALA A 121 17.17 -0.35 34.02
C ALA A 121 18.63 -0.80 34.26
N GLU A 122 19.41 -0.09 35.06
CA GLU A 122 20.75 -0.51 35.48
C GLU A 122 20.74 -1.77 36.35
N GLN A 123 19.75 -1.91 37.24
CA GLN A 123 19.61 -3.08 38.09
C GLN A 123 19.02 -4.27 37.31
N TRP A 124 18.15 -4.01 36.32
CA TRP A 124 17.73 -5.03 35.36
C TRP A 124 18.91 -5.54 34.52
N ARG A 125 19.85 -4.66 34.12
CA ARG A 125 21.10 -5.03 33.46
C ARG A 125 22.00 -5.87 34.37
N SER A 126 22.21 -5.48 35.63
CA SER A 126 23.07 -6.25 36.56
C SER A 126 22.49 -7.61 36.95
N ALA A 127 21.16 -7.75 36.96
CA ALA A 127 20.47 -9.02 37.17
C ALA A 127 20.29 -9.87 35.89
N GLN A 128 20.76 -9.40 34.73
CA GLN A 128 20.57 -10.04 33.41
C GLN A 128 19.11 -10.43 33.13
N LEU A 129 18.17 -9.58 33.55
CA LEU A 129 16.74 -9.86 33.58
C LEU A 129 16.20 -10.28 32.20
N LEU A 130 15.44 -11.38 32.14
CA LEU A 130 14.88 -12.04 30.94
C LEU A 130 15.90 -12.71 29.99
N SER A 131 17.21 -12.62 30.22
CA SER A 131 18.20 -13.26 29.35
C SER A 131 18.24 -14.78 29.54
N LEU A 132 18.02 -15.52 28.44
CA LEU A 132 18.18 -16.98 28.40
C LEU A 132 19.65 -17.40 28.20
N LEU A 133 20.49 -16.48 27.69
CA LEU A 133 21.90 -16.73 27.42
C LEU A 133 22.82 -16.46 28.62
N SER A 134 22.28 -15.86 29.69
CA SER A 134 22.98 -15.59 30.95
C SER A 134 23.56 -16.83 31.64
N ALA A 135 22.78 -17.93 31.65
CA ALA A 135 23.16 -19.20 32.27
C ALA A 135 22.79 -20.40 31.36
N PRO A 136 23.52 -20.67 30.26
CA PRO A 136 23.09 -21.64 29.25
C PRO A 136 22.88 -23.08 29.77
N ALA A 137 23.54 -23.46 30.86
CA ALA A 137 23.33 -24.75 31.51
C ALA A 137 21.91 -24.93 32.08
N SER A 138 21.25 -23.84 32.50
CA SER A 138 19.86 -23.85 33.01
C SER A 138 18.82 -23.54 31.95
N MET A 139 19.18 -23.55 30.65
CA MET A 139 18.27 -23.22 29.56
C MET A 139 17.08 -24.19 29.45
N LEU A 140 17.23 -25.45 29.90
CA LEU A 140 16.17 -26.45 29.95
C LEU A 140 15.35 -26.44 31.25
N ASP A 141 15.87 -25.83 32.32
CA ASP A 141 15.22 -25.83 33.64
C ASP A 141 13.92 -24.99 33.60
N PRO A 142 12.84 -25.39 34.30
CA PRO A 142 11.64 -24.56 34.41
C PRO A 142 11.97 -23.21 35.06
N ALA A 143 11.47 -22.12 34.49
CA ALA A 143 11.49 -20.79 35.09
C ALA A 143 10.42 -20.71 36.21
N CYS A 144 10.73 -21.28 37.38
CA CYS A 144 9.85 -21.31 38.54
C CYS A 144 10.24 -20.28 39.62
N CYS A 145 9.25 -19.80 40.38
CA CYS A 145 9.44 -19.11 41.65
C CYS A 145 8.24 -19.33 42.59
N ASP A 146 8.43 -19.11 43.89
CA ASP A 146 7.40 -19.21 44.94
C ASP A 146 6.15 -18.32 44.67
N THR A 147 6.24 -17.35 43.76
CA THR A 147 5.19 -16.35 43.48
C THR A 147 4.95 -16.15 41.97
N MET A 148 4.79 -17.23 41.19
CA MET A 148 4.62 -17.20 39.72
C MET A 148 3.72 -16.06 39.20
N ALA A 149 2.51 -15.94 39.75
CA ALA A 149 1.52 -14.95 39.34
C ALA A 149 1.92 -13.49 39.61
N CYS A 150 2.82 -13.27 40.57
CA CYS A 150 3.34 -11.94 40.91
C CYS A 150 4.41 -11.44 39.93
N GLU A 151 5.07 -12.32 39.17
CA GLU A 151 6.18 -11.90 38.29
C GLU A 151 5.68 -11.14 37.05
N TYR A 152 4.50 -11.47 36.54
CA TYR A 152 3.88 -10.82 35.38
C TYR A 152 2.70 -9.89 35.74
N LEU A 153 2.36 -9.74 37.03
CA LEU A 153 1.37 -8.75 37.50
C LEU A 153 1.78 -7.33 37.06
N SER A 154 0.85 -6.54 36.51
CA SER A 154 1.16 -5.20 35.99
C SER A 154 1.65 -4.24 37.08
N LEU A 155 2.73 -3.52 36.77
CA LEU A 155 3.30 -2.49 37.65
C LEU A 155 2.37 -1.27 37.77
N GLU A 156 1.62 -0.93 36.72
CA GLU A 156 0.61 0.15 36.72
C GLU A 156 -0.54 -0.20 37.67
N VAL A 157 -1.03 -1.44 37.58
CA VAL A 157 -2.13 -1.93 38.43
C VAL A 157 -1.72 -1.90 39.90
N MET A 158 -0.49 -2.33 40.21
CA MET A 158 0.06 -2.22 41.57
C MET A 158 0.25 -0.78 42.05
N GLU A 159 0.76 0.13 41.20
CA GLU A 159 0.90 1.56 41.52
C GLU A 159 -0.48 2.18 41.82
N ARG A 160 -1.49 1.86 41.00
CA ARG A 160 -2.88 2.30 41.16
C ARG A 160 -3.50 1.75 42.45
N TRP A 161 -3.30 0.47 42.77
CA TRP A 161 -3.71 -0.14 44.05
C TRP A 161 -3.11 0.59 45.25
N ILE A 162 -1.79 0.79 45.27
CA ILE A 162 -1.07 1.43 46.39
C ILE A 162 -1.55 2.87 46.58
N LEU A 163 -1.64 3.66 45.51
CA LEU A 163 -1.90 5.09 45.60
C LEU A 163 -3.35 5.43 45.94
N LEU A 164 -4.32 4.77 45.30
CA LEU A 164 -5.74 5.00 45.60
C LEU A 164 -6.17 4.25 46.87
N GLY A 165 -5.60 3.07 47.13
CA GLY A 165 -5.88 2.31 48.35
C GLY A 165 -5.41 3.04 49.62
N TYR A 166 -4.18 3.58 49.64
CA TYR A 166 -3.72 4.41 50.77
C TYR A 166 -4.34 5.82 50.80
N LEU A 167 -4.94 6.30 49.71
CA LEU A 167 -5.80 7.49 49.76
C LEU A 167 -7.08 7.20 50.55
N LEU A 168 -7.67 6.01 50.40
CA LEU A 168 -8.82 5.56 51.21
C LEU A 168 -8.44 5.31 52.67
N CYS A 169 -7.47 4.42 52.94
CA CYS A 169 -7.04 4.11 54.31
C CYS A 169 -5.96 5.08 54.84
N HIS A 170 -6.10 6.37 54.56
CA HIS A 170 -5.09 7.42 54.79
C HIS A 170 -4.60 7.56 56.24
N SER A 171 -5.37 7.08 57.22
CA SER A 171 -4.94 6.97 58.62
C SER A 171 -3.69 6.10 58.79
N SER A 172 -3.58 5.03 57.99
CA SER A 172 -2.47 4.08 57.93
C SER A 172 -1.12 4.76 57.62
N LEU A 173 -1.13 5.81 56.79
CA LEU A 173 0.07 6.59 56.45
C LEU A 173 0.65 7.37 57.64
N ASN A 174 -0.08 7.53 58.74
CA ASN A 174 0.40 8.20 59.96
C ASN A 174 0.67 7.23 61.12
N THR A 175 0.13 6.00 61.08
CA THR A 175 0.31 4.98 62.12
C THR A 175 1.31 3.89 61.74
N ASN A 176 1.55 3.65 60.44
CA ASN A 176 2.44 2.61 59.93
C ASN A 176 3.51 3.18 58.99
N GLN A 177 4.77 3.03 59.40
CA GLN A 177 5.94 3.47 58.64
C GLN A 177 6.06 2.75 57.28
N SER A 178 5.80 1.44 57.22
CA SER A 178 5.90 0.68 55.97
C SER A 178 4.81 1.08 54.96
N SER A 179 3.63 1.47 55.44
CA SER A 179 2.59 2.05 54.58
C SER A 179 3.03 3.39 53.98
N GLN A 180 3.66 4.27 54.79
CA GLN A 180 4.23 5.53 54.29
C GLN A 180 5.33 5.28 53.23
N GLU A 181 6.24 4.33 53.48
CA GLU A 181 7.36 4.04 52.58
C GLU A 181 6.89 3.48 51.23
N LEU A 182 5.99 2.51 51.24
CA LEU A 182 5.40 1.92 50.04
C LEU A 182 4.65 2.98 49.20
N TRP A 183 3.85 3.81 49.87
CA TRP A 183 3.11 4.92 49.25
C TRP A 183 4.04 6.00 48.67
N LYS A 184 5.10 6.41 49.38
CA LYS A 184 6.10 7.35 48.84
C LYS A 184 6.84 6.78 47.63
N MET A 185 7.14 5.48 47.62
CA MET A 185 7.82 4.85 46.48
C MET A 185 6.90 4.78 45.25
N ALA A 186 5.61 4.53 45.43
CA ALA A 186 4.63 4.64 44.34
C ALA A 186 4.48 6.10 43.85
N LEU A 187 4.37 7.08 44.76
CA LEU A 187 4.34 8.50 44.39
C LEU A 187 5.59 8.93 43.61
N ARG A 188 6.78 8.38 43.92
CA ARG A 188 8.02 8.68 43.16
C ARG A 188 8.06 8.06 41.76
N SER A 189 7.08 7.22 41.39
CA SER A 189 7.00 6.57 40.07
C SER A 189 6.22 7.44 39.09
N GLY A 190 5.03 7.94 39.46
CA GLY A 190 4.17 8.66 38.53
C GLY A 190 3.33 9.84 39.06
N LEU A 191 3.17 10.85 38.19
CA LEU A 191 2.25 11.98 38.39
C LEU A 191 0.80 11.65 38.05
N TYR A 192 0.59 10.77 37.06
CA TYR A 192 -0.72 10.47 36.48
C TYR A 192 -1.09 9.00 36.64
N LEU A 193 -2.34 8.72 37.04
CA LEU A 193 -2.95 7.39 37.02
C LEU A 193 -4.10 7.35 36.01
N THR A 194 -4.33 6.16 35.42
CA THR A 194 -5.51 5.89 34.60
C THR A 194 -6.69 5.49 35.49
N ILE A 195 -7.85 6.08 35.27
CA ILE A 195 -9.11 5.67 35.90
C ILE A 195 -9.77 4.62 35.01
N ILE A 196 -10.04 5.01 33.76
CA ILE A 196 -10.56 4.15 32.70
C ILE A 196 -10.14 4.77 31.36
N ARG A 197 -9.58 3.96 30.44
CA ARG A 197 -9.23 4.42 29.08
C ARG A 197 -8.35 5.68 29.10
N ASP A 198 -8.78 6.75 28.43
CA ASP A 198 -8.10 8.05 28.33
C ASP A 198 -8.34 8.97 29.55
N GLU A 199 -9.28 8.64 30.43
CA GLU A 199 -9.61 9.42 31.62
C GLU A 199 -8.58 9.20 32.74
N THR A 200 -7.81 10.25 33.02
CA THR A 200 -6.67 10.22 33.95
C THR A 200 -6.81 11.22 35.11
N ILE A 201 -6.07 10.99 36.19
CA ILE A 201 -5.95 11.90 37.34
C ILE A 201 -4.50 12.22 37.66
N ASN A 202 -4.24 13.48 38.05
CA ASN A 202 -2.99 13.85 38.70
C ASN A 202 -3.08 13.48 40.19
N ILE A 203 -2.51 12.33 40.56
CA ILE A 203 -2.64 11.77 41.92
C ILE A 203 -2.04 12.68 42.99
N HIS A 204 -0.89 13.29 42.69
CA HIS A 204 -0.21 14.23 43.60
C HIS A 204 -1.11 15.41 43.93
N LYS A 205 -1.75 16.03 42.92
CA LYS A 205 -2.67 17.14 43.15
C LYS A 205 -3.89 16.71 43.98
N ILE A 206 -4.56 15.62 43.61
CA ILE A 206 -5.78 15.18 44.32
C ILE A 206 -5.48 14.85 45.79
N THR A 207 -4.35 14.21 46.08
CA THR A 207 -3.98 13.90 47.47
C THR A 207 -3.47 15.13 48.23
N GLU A 208 -2.80 16.08 47.56
CA GLU A 208 -2.44 17.39 48.14
C GLU A 208 -3.69 18.20 48.51
N ASP A 209 -4.59 18.41 47.54
CA ASP A 209 -5.85 19.16 47.69
C ASP A 209 -6.74 18.55 48.79
N TYR A 210 -6.78 17.21 48.93
CA TYR A 210 -7.55 16.51 49.97
C TYR A 210 -6.88 16.58 51.36
N PHE A 211 -5.57 16.35 51.47
CA PHE A 211 -4.87 16.35 52.76
C PHE A 211 -4.71 17.74 53.37
N ASP A 212 -4.72 18.82 52.59
CA ASP A 212 -4.72 20.20 53.13
C ASP A 212 -6.01 20.50 53.94
N GLY A 213 -7.13 19.84 53.58
CA GLY A 213 -8.37 19.87 54.36
C GLY A 213 -8.33 19.06 55.67
N LEU A 214 -7.30 18.24 55.91
CA LEU A 214 -7.23 17.32 57.06
C LEU A 214 -6.21 17.74 58.12
N LYS A 215 -6.68 17.88 59.37
CA LYS A 215 -5.82 18.13 60.53
C LYS A 215 -4.85 16.96 60.75
N GLY A 216 -3.56 17.28 60.82
CA GLY A 216 -2.46 16.33 61.10
C GLY A 216 -1.64 15.90 59.88
N TYR A 217 -2.08 16.21 58.65
CA TYR A 217 -1.46 15.68 57.42
C TYR A 217 -0.35 16.56 56.83
N SER A 218 0.07 17.63 57.50
CA SER A 218 1.10 18.57 57.01
C SER A 218 2.44 17.91 56.64
N LYS A 219 2.85 16.85 57.37
CA LYS A 219 4.03 16.03 57.00
C LYS A 219 3.82 15.26 55.68
N ARG A 220 2.61 14.76 55.43
CA ARG A 220 2.25 14.04 54.20
C ARG A 220 2.15 14.98 52.99
N ILE A 221 1.69 16.21 53.20
CA ILE A 221 1.75 17.26 52.17
C ILE A 221 3.20 17.58 51.78
N ALA A 222 4.14 17.56 52.73
CA ALA A 222 5.57 17.69 52.42
C ALA A 222 6.12 16.46 51.66
N ASP A 223 5.74 15.23 52.07
CA ASP A 223 6.10 14.00 51.33
C ASP A 223 5.61 14.04 49.87
N ILE A 224 4.37 14.50 49.63
CA ILE A 224 3.79 14.62 48.28
C ILE A 224 4.58 15.63 47.44
N LYS A 225 4.99 16.76 48.02
CA LYS A 225 5.77 17.80 47.32
C LYS A 225 7.17 17.30 46.93
N GLU A 226 7.85 16.61 47.84
CA GLU A 226 9.11 15.93 47.58
C GLU A 226 9.00 14.89 46.45
N CYS A 227 7.98 14.03 46.49
CA CYS A 227 7.77 13.01 45.45
C CYS A 227 7.42 13.64 44.10
N ARG A 228 6.58 14.69 44.08
CA ARG A 228 6.20 15.41 42.86
C ARG A 228 7.39 16.04 42.15
N GLU A 229 8.32 16.64 42.91
CA GLU A 229 9.57 17.17 42.38
C GLU A 229 10.46 16.04 41.83
N HIS A 230 10.62 14.95 42.59
CA HIS A 230 11.36 13.76 42.13
C HIS A 230 10.84 13.19 40.80
N VAL A 231 9.53 12.97 40.65
CA VAL A 231 8.96 12.45 39.38
C VAL A 231 9.23 13.40 38.22
N THR A 232 9.05 14.71 38.43
CA THR A 232 9.19 15.74 37.38
C THR A 232 10.63 15.82 36.82
N VAL A 233 11.63 15.46 37.64
CA VAL A 233 13.06 15.46 37.26
C VAL A 233 13.54 14.09 36.77
N ASN A 234 13.15 12.99 37.42
CA ASN A 234 13.80 11.69 37.22
C ASN A 234 12.99 10.67 36.39
N SER A 235 11.66 10.73 36.41
CA SER A 235 10.81 9.62 35.91
C SER A 235 10.93 9.43 34.39
N GLY A 236 10.94 10.52 33.62
CA GLY A 236 11.12 10.50 32.16
C GLY A 236 12.35 9.69 31.72
N ALA A 237 13.53 10.06 32.24
CA ALA A 237 14.78 9.37 31.92
C ALA A 237 14.78 7.90 32.36
N MET A 238 14.23 7.59 33.54
CA MET A 238 14.14 6.22 34.07
C MET A 238 13.30 5.30 33.17
N HIS A 239 12.10 5.73 32.77
CA HIS A 239 11.24 4.97 31.86
C HIS A 239 11.82 4.88 30.44
N ARG A 240 12.48 5.94 29.96
CA ARG A 240 13.23 5.91 28.68
C ARG A 240 14.33 4.84 28.68
N GLU A 241 15.10 4.72 29.76
CA GLU A 241 16.10 3.66 29.89
C GLU A 241 15.48 2.25 29.97
N ARG A 242 14.34 2.08 30.66
CA ARG A 242 13.62 0.80 30.72
C ARG A 242 13.17 0.34 29.34
N ARG A 243 12.59 1.21 28.52
CA ARG A 243 12.23 0.90 27.12
C ARG A 243 13.47 0.52 26.30
N GLY A 244 14.60 1.21 26.51
CA GLY A 244 15.90 0.87 25.90
C GLY A 244 16.44 -0.50 26.30
N PHE A 245 16.29 -0.90 27.57
CA PHE A 245 16.63 -2.26 28.03
C PHE A 245 15.69 -3.31 27.41
N LEU A 246 14.38 -3.09 27.52
CA LEU A 246 13.36 -4.06 27.09
C LEU A 246 13.45 -4.35 25.59
N ARG A 247 13.72 -3.36 24.73
CA ARG A 247 14.00 -3.59 23.30
C ARG A 247 15.10 -4.64 23.07
N ASN A 248 16.18 -4.59 23.85
CA ASN A 248 17.28 -5.55 23.72
C ASN A 248 16.95 -6.91 24.34
N ALA A 249 16.32 -6.93 25.52
CA ALA A 249 15.94 -8.16 26.21
C ALA A 249 14.88 -8.97 25.42
N LEU A 250 13.83 -8.31 24.91
CA LEU A 250 12.82 -8.96 24.07
C LEU A 250 13.41 -9.41 22.72
N LYS A 251 14.39 -8.69 22.16
CA LYS A 251 15.08 -9.08 20.93
C LYS A 251 15.91 -10.35 21.09
N GLU A 252 16.65 -10.49 22.19
CA GLU A 252 17.32 -11.75 22.54
C GLU A 252 16.30 -12.87 22.75
N LEU A 253 15.29 -12.65 23.62
CA LEU A 253 14.28 -13.63 23.97
C LEU A 253 13.51 -14.14 22.74
N VAL A 254 13.05 -13.23 21.87
CA VAL A 254 12.40 -13.60 20.59
C VAL A 254 13.34 -14.41 19.70
N LYS A 255 14.61 -14.02 19.56
CA LYS A 255 15.53 -14.74 18.66
C LYS A 255 15.85 -16.14 19.14
N VAL A 256 16.02 -16.34 20.45
CA VAL A 256 16.21 -17.67 21.05
C VAL A 256 14.94 -18.54 20.92
N LEU A 257 13.75 -17.95 21.11
CA LEU A 257 12.47 -18.69 20.99
C LEU A 257 11.99 -18.90 19.53
N GLU A 258 12.52 -18.13 18.56
CA GLU A 258 12.36 -18.40 17.13
C GLU A 258 13.21 -19.59 16.67
N ASP A 259 14.43 -19.71 17.19
CA ASP A 259 15.41 -20.76 16.87
C ASP A 259 15.05 -22.09 17.56
N GLU A 260 14.75 -22.05 18.86
CA GLU A 260 14.34 -23.20 19.68
C GLU A 260 12.94 -23.03 20.32
N PRO A 261 11.84 -23.19 19.55
CA PRO A 261 10.47 -23.10 20.07
C PRO A 261 10.13 -24.08 21.21
N GLY A 262 10.92 -25.14 21.41
CA GLY A 262 10.76 -26.07 22.55
C GLY A 262 10.90 -25.38 23.90
N LEU A 263 11.68 -24.30 23.98
CA LEU A 263 11.92 -23.52 25.21
C LEU A 263 10.67 -22.76 25.68
N LEU A 264 9.64 -22.60 24.84
CA LEU A 264 8.37 -21.99 25.21
C LEU A 264 7.62 -22.77 26.31
N GLY A 265 7.94 -24.06 26.54
CA GLY A 265 7.47 -24.80 27.71
C GLY A 265 8.16 -24.33 29.00
N PRO A 266 9.43 -24.69 29.25
CA PRO A 266 10.11 -24.36 30.51
C PRO A 266 10.27 -22.87 30.77
N LYS A 267 10.31 -22.01 29.74
CA LYS A 267 10.54 -20.56 29.87
C LYS A 267 9.29 -19.69 29.65
N VAL A 268 8.09 -20.28 29.68
CA VAL A 268 6.83 -19.56 29.42
C VAL A 268 6.64 -18.32 30.31
N LEU A 269 7.09 -18.39 31.57
CA LEU A 269 7.01 -17.28 32.53
C LEU A 269 7.78 -16.03 32.04
N PHE A 270 8.96 -16.21 31.42
CA PHE A 270 9.76 -15.10 30.89
C PHE A 270 9.03 -14.38 29.75
N VAL A 271 8.22 -15.09 28.95
CA VAL A 271 7.40 -14.47 27.91
C VAL A 271 6.36 -13.54 28.51
N PHE A 272 5.62 -13.99 29.53
CA PHE A 272 4.61 -13.17 30.21
C PHE A 272 5.19 -12.00 31.00
N MET A 273 6.36 -12.18 31.63
CA MET A 273 7.12 -11.09 32.26
C MET A 273 7.56 -10.05 31.21
N ALA A 274 8.20 -10.49 30.11
CA ALA A 274 8.66 -9.61 29.04
C ALA A 274 7.52 -8.81 28.40
N LEU A 275 6.39 -9.47 28.18
CA LEU A 275 5.16 -8.87 27.68
C LEU A 275 4.62 -7.82 28.67
N SER A 276 4.40 -8.16 29.95
CA SER A 276 3.86 -7.18 30.91
C SER A 276 4.78 -6.00 31.13
N PHE A 277 6.10 -6.21 31.22
CA PHE A 277 7.03 -5.09 31.47
C PHE A 277 7.04 -4.12 30.29
N SER A 278 6.99 -4.66 29.06
CA SER A 278 6.92 -3.84 27.84
C SER A 278 5.57 -3.12 27.71
N ARG A 279 4.47 -3.83 28.01
CA ARG A 279 3.12 -3.26 28.05
C ARG A 279 3.03 -2.11 29.05
N ASP A 280 3.48 -2.32 30.29
CA ASP A 280 3.41 -1.32 31.36
C ASP A 280 4.19 -0.04 30.98
N GLU A 281 5.38 -0.17 30.37
CA GLU A 281 6.19 0.95 29.90
C GLU A 281 5.59 1.67 28.66
N VAL A 282 4.84 0.96 27.80
CA VAL A 282 4.07 1.58 26.69
C VAL A 282 2.85 2.33 27.24
N LEU A 283 2.05 1.73 28.13
CA LEU A 283 0.91 2.39 28.78
C LEU A 283 1.34 3.64 29.56
N TRP A 284 2.50 3.57 30.23
CA TRP A 284 3.12 4.74 30.86
C TRP A 284 3.42 5.81 29.81
N LEU A 285 4.16 5.50 28.74
CA LEU A 285 4.56 6.52 27.76
C LEU A 285 3.36 7.19 27.08
N VAL A 286 2.34 6.43 26.70
CA VAL A 286 1.13 6.97 26.05
C VAL A 286 0.46 8.03 26.93
N ARG A 287 0.28 7.73 28.21
CA ARG A 287 -0.38 8.60 29.19
C ARG A 287 0.33 9.95 29.36
N TYR A 288 1.66 9.95 29.36
CA TYR A 288 2.47 11.16 29.50
C TYR A 288 2.74 11.88 28.17
N SER A 289 2.68 11.20 27.03
CA SER A 289 2.84 11.82 25.71
C SER A 289 1.72 12.82 25.40
N GLU A 290 0.51 12.56 25.91
CA GLU A 290 -0.61 13.52 25.88
C GLU A 290 -0.51 14.55 27.03
N ASN A 291 -0.04 14.14 28.21
CA ASN A 291 0.03 14.96 29.43
C ASN A 291 1.46 15.32 29.85
N ILE A 292 2.26 15.87 28.93
CA ILE A 292 3.69 16.14 29.18
C ILE A 292 3.86 17.12 30.36
N PRO A 293 4.56 16.74 31.45
CA PRO A 293 4.76 17.61 32.60
C PRO A 293 5.70 18.77 32.25
N LYS A 294 5.61 19.87 33.01
CA LYS A 294 6.48 21.05 32.86
C LYS A 294 7.91 20.76 33.32
N THR A 295 8.67 20.04 32.51
CA THR A 295 10.07 19.66 32.73
C THR A 295 11.03 20.42 31.79
N LYS A 296 12.34 20.18 31.95
CA LYS A 296 13.40 20.65 31.06
C LYS A 296 13.73 19.66 29.93
N THR A 297 13.33 18.39 30.05
CA THR A 297 13.61 17.31 29.09
C THR A 297 12.33 16.70 28.49
N PRO A 298 11.49 17.48 27.76
CA PRO A 298 10.27 16.97 27.14
C PRO A 298 10.52 15.79 26.16
N GLU A 299 11.73 15.66 25.63
CA GLU A 299 12.18 14.56 24.77
C GLU A 299 12.17 13.17 25.44
N ASP A 300 12.19 13.08 26.78
CA ASP A 300 12.11 11.80 27.48
C ASP A 300 10.73 11.11 27.35
N TYR A 301 9.71 11.92 27.04
CA TYR A 301 8.32 11.52 26.82
C TYR A 301 8.03 11.28 25.32
N VAL A 302 9.07 10.99 24.55
CA VAL A 302 9.05 10.60 23.13
C VAL A 302 9.93 9.36 22.96
N ASP A 303 9.62 8.50 21.99
CA ASP A 303 10.45 7.33 21.66
C ASP A 303 10.31 6.95 20.18
N SER A 304 11.25 7.39 19.34
CA SER A 304 11.31 7.05 17.90
C SER A 304 11.56 5.55 17.64
N TYR A 305 11.94 4.79 18.68
CA TYR A 305 12.21 3.35 18.61
C TYR A 305 11.02 2.52 19.12
N MET A 306 9.81 3.10 19.16
CA MET A 306 8.61 2.42 19.62
C MET A 306 8.24 1.23 18.73
N ALA A 307 8.43 1.34 17.42
CA ALA A 307 8.18 0.23 16.48
C ALA A 307 8.93 -1.06 16.86
N GLU A 308 10.20 -0.97 17.24
CA GLU A 308 11.00 -2.15 17.63
C GLU A 308 10.44 -2.84 18.88
N LEU A 309 9.96 -2.07 19.86
CA LEU A 309 9.37 -2.64 21.09
C LEU A 309 8.04 -3.34 20.79
N LEU A 310 7.14 -2.65 20.06
CA LEU A 310 5.85 -3.20 19.65
C LEU A 310 6.00 -4.45 18.78
N PHE A 311 6.96 -4.45 17.84
CA PHE A 311 7.24 -5.59 16.98
C PHE A 311 7.64 -6.84 17.77
N TYR A 312 8.53 -6.72 18.76
CA TYR A 312 8.91 -7.89 19.57
C TYR A 312 7.81 -8.35 20.53
N MET A 313 6.93 -7.45 21.00
CA MET A 313 5.71 -7.85 21.73
C MET A 313 4.79 -8.69 20.84
N GLU A 314 4.44 -8.23 19.64
CA GLU A 314 3.62 -9.02 18.72
C GLU A 314 4.32 -10.30 18.27
N ARG A 315 5.66 -10.31 18.16
CA ARG A 315 6.40 -11.53 17.82
C ARG A 315 6.33 -12.59 18.94
N LEU A 316 6.42 -12.20 20.21
CA LEU A 316 6.19 -13.11 21.35
C LEU A 316 4.75 -13.65 21.37
N ARG A 317 3.75 -12.78 21.17
CA ARG A 317 2.33 -13.16 21.06
C ARG A 317 2.08 -14.15 19.90
N THR A 318 2.74 -13.91 18.76
CA THR A 318 2.72 -14.79 17.58
C THR A 318 3.34 -16.16 17.88
N LEU A 319 4.52 -16.20 18.53
CA LEU A 319 5.19 -17.45 18.91
C LEU A 319 4.33 -18.28 19.87
N MET A 320 3.77 -17.66 20.92
CA MET A 320 2.89 -18.31 21.88
C MET A 320 1.61 -18.88 21.24
N THR A 321 1.02 -18.16 20.29
CA THR A 321 -0.16 -18.65 19.56
C THR A 321 0.19 -19.80 18.62
N LYS A 322 1.24 -19.64 17.80
CA LYS A 322 1.71 -20.63 16.81
C LYS A 322 2.16 -21.94 17.46
N TYR A 323 2.84 -21.86 18.59
CA TYR A 323 3.40 -23.02 19.31
C TYR A 323 2.66 -23.34 20.61
N SER A 324 1.41 -22.87 20.76
CA SER A 324 0.49 -23.17 21.86
C SER A 324 0.46 -24.65 22.25
N ARG A 325 0.44 -25.56 21.27
CA ARG A 325 0.49 -27.03 21.50
C ARG A 325 1.77 -27.52 22.18
N VAL A 326 2.89 -26.81 22.06
CA VAL A 326 4.16 -27.13 22.74
C VAL A 326 4.05 -26.75 24.23
N VAL A 327 3.55 -25.54 24.51
CA VAL A 327 3.27 -25.04 25.86
C VAL A 327 2.29 -25.97 26.58
N GLN A 328 1.14 -26.25 25.96
CA GLN A 328 0.13 -27.19 26.46
C GLN A 328 0.73 -28.57 26.77
N ARG A 329 1.45 -29.18 25.83
CA ARG A 329 2.06 -30.51 26.02
C ARG A 329 3.04 -30.52 27.19
N TYR A 330 3.86 -29.49 27.34
CA TYR A 330 4.80 -29.38 28.45
C TYR A 330 4.07 -29.29 29.79
N HIS A 331 3.07 -28.41 29.92
CA HIS A 331 2.35 -28.23 31.18
C HIS A 331 1.40 -29.38 31.52
N VAL A 332 0.81 -30.09 30.55
CA VAL A 332 0.08 -31.36 30.83
C VAL A 332 1.01 -32.37 31.52
N GLN A 333 2.24 -32.52 31.03
CA GLN A 333 3.21 -33.43 31.64
C GLN A 333 3.66 -32.93 33.02
N TYR A 334 3.89 -31.62 33.18
CA TYR A 334 4.29 -31.01 34.45
C TYR A 334 3.19 -31.17 35.54
N LEU A 335 1.93 -30.88 35.19
CA LEU A 335 0.78 -31.00 36.09
C LEU A 335 0.58 -32.43 36.58
N ALA A 336 0.62 -33.41 35.67
CA ALA A 336 0.34 -34.82 36.00
C ALA A 336 1.53 -35.55 36.66
N GLN A 337 2.77 -35.16 36.36
CA GLN A 337 3.98 -35.88 36.82
C GLN A 337 4.74 -35.19 37.96
N PHE A 338 4.45 -33.91 38.22
CA PHE A 338 5.09 -33.14 39.31
C PHE A 338 4.06 -32.47 40.21
N ASP A 339 3.25 -31.53 39.68
CA ASP A 339 2.40 -30.67 40.52
C ASP A 339 1.38 -31.48 41.33
N ALA A 340 0.70 -32.45 40.71
CA ALA A 340 -0.27 -33.31 41.39
C ALA A 340 0.35 -34.17 42.50
N LEU A 341 1.61 -34.61 42.33
CA LEU A 341 2.33 -35.40 43.32
C LEU A 341 2.81 -34.52 44.49
N LEU A 342 3.37 -33.35 44.17
CA LEU A 342 3.84 -32.37 45.15
C LEU A 342 2.68 -31.80 45.99
N LEU A 343 1.53 -31.51 45.35
CA LEU A 343 0.32 -31.08 46.04
C LEU A 343 -0.20 -32.18 46.98
N ASN A 344 -0.27 -33.44 46.51
CA ASN A 344 -0.71 -34.55 47.34
C ASN A 344 0.24 -34.80 48.53
N ASP A 345 1.55 -34.78 48.34
CA ASP A 345 2.51 -34.91 49.45
C ASP A 345 2.36 -33.75 50.44
N THR A 346 2.24 -32.51 49.94
CA THR A 346 1.97 -31.33 50.79
C THR A 346 0.69 -31.49 51.61
N MET A 347 -0.37 -32.08 51.03
CA MET A 347 -1.63 -32.39 51.72
C MET A 347 -1.49 -33.48 52.80
N GLN A 348 -0.80 -34.59 52.52
CA GLN A 348 -0.63 -35.68 53.50
C GLN A 348 0.18 -35.25 54.73
N ASN A 349 1.01 -34.20 54.59
CA ASN A 349 1.81 -33.62 55.68
C ASN A 349 1.05 -32.56 56.51
N MET A 350 -0.26 -32.35 56.29
CA MET A 350 -1.08 -31.38 57.04
C MET A 350 -1.65 -31.99 58.34
N TYR A 351 -1.53 -31.26 59.46
CA TYR A 351 -1.97 -31.76 60.77
C TYR A 351 -3.50 -31.75 60.97
N VAL A 352 -4.20 -30.86 60.27
CA VAL A 352 -5.67 -30.73 60.28
C VAL A 352 -6.13 -30.34 58.88
N CYS A 353 -7.04 -31.13 58.31
CA CYS A 353 -7.78 -30.80 57.09
C CYS A 353 -9.24 -31.26 57.28
N PRO A 354 -10.25 -30.37 57.21
CA PRO A 354 -11.66 -30.73 57.38
C PRO A 354 -12.23 -31.41 56.14
N GLU A 355 -13.42 -31.99 56.27
CA GLU A 355 -14.00 -32.85 55.22
C GLU A 355 -14.30 -32.10 53.91
N GLU A 356 -14.81 -30.87 53.97
CA GLU A 356 -15.16 -30.09 52.76
C GLU A 356 -13.89 -29.65 52.00
N GLU A 357 -12.90 -29.06 52.68
CA GLU A 357 -11.62 -28.70 52.06
C GLU A 357 -10.84 -29.94 51.59
N SER A 358 -10.85 -31.03 52.37
CA SER A 358 -10.21 -32.29 51.97
C SER A 358 -10.83 -32.89 50.70
N VAL A 359 -12.16 -32.83 50.56
CA VAL A 359 -12.85 -33.25 49.33
C VAL A 359 -12.51 -32.33 48.16
N LEU A 360 -12.49 -31.01 48.36
CA LEU A 360 -12.09 -30.04 47.31
C LEU A 360 -10.64 -30.27 46.85
N MET A 361 -9.71 -30.46 47.77
CA MET A 361 -8.28 -30.66 47.47
C MET A 361 -8.00 -32.04 46.87
N THR A 362 -8.66 -33.10 47.34
CA THR A 362 -8.55 -34.45 46.74
C THR A 362 -9.18 -34.47 45.35
N SER A 363 -10.28 -33.75 45.14
CA SER A 363 -10.87 -33.52 43.82
C SER A 363 -9.90 -32.78 42.90
N PHE A 364 -9.18 -31.77 43.41
CA PHE A 364 -8.16 -31.04 42.65
C PHE A 364 -7.00 -31.96 42.23
N VAL A 365 -6.39 -32.72 43.16
CA VAL A 365 -5.35 -33.73 42.85
C VAL A 365 -5.85 -34.74 41.80
N SER A 366 -7.06 -35.28 41.96
CA SER A 366 -7.65 -36.20 40.99
C SER A 366 -7.85 -35.55 39.62
N THR A 367 -8.30 -34.29 39.58
CA THR A 367 -8.52 -33.52 38.34
C THR A 367 -7.20 -33.21 37.62
N LEU A 368 -6.12 -32.94 38.36
CA LEU A 368 -4.78 -32.75 37.80
C LEU A 368 -4.23 -34.04 37.18
N LEU A 369 -4.38 -35.19 37.88
CA LEU A 369 -3.95 -36.50 37.38
C LEU A 369 -4.70 -36.96 36.12
N HIS A 370 -5.97 -36.53 35.96
CA HIS A 370 -6.79 -36.83 34.76
C HIS A 370 -6.80 -35.68 33.73
N CYS A 371 -6.09 -34.59 34.00
CA CYS A 371 -5.90 -33.42 33.12
C CYS A 371 -7.19 -32.73 32.61
N SER A 372 -8.21 -32.61 33.46
CA SER A 372 -9.41 -31.79 33.16
C SER A 372 -9.16 -30.32 33.53
N SER A 373 -9.32 -29.41 32.57
CA SER A 373 -8.69 -28.08 32.61
C SER A 373 -9.49 -26.94 33.26
N VAL A 374 -10.82 -26.89 33.09
CA VAL A 374 -11.62 -25.66 33.34
C VAL A 374 -12.10 -25.51 34.79
N SER A 375 -12.40 -26.60 35.49
CA SER A 375 -12.99 -26.55 36.85
C SER A 375 -11.99 -26.11 37.93
N THR A 376 -10.70 -26.31 37.70
CA THR A 376 -9.63 -26.17 38.71
C THR A 376 -9.41 -24.73 39.17
N CYS A 377 -9.41 -23.76 38.26
CA CYS A 377 -9.11 -22.35 38.58
C CYS A 377 -10.17 -21.74 39.51
N LEU A 378 -11.47 -22.00 39.26
CA LEU A 378 -12.55 -21.52 40.11
C LEU A 378 -12.52 -22.18 41.51
N CYS A 379 -12.24 -23.48 41.56
CA CYS A 379 -12.05 -24.19 42.83
C CYS A 379 -10.83 -23.66 43.63
N CYS A 380 -9.75 -23.23 42.98
CA CYS A 380 -8.62 -22.60 43.64
C CYS A 380 -9.00 -21.27 44.29
N LEU A 381 -9.77 -20.41 43.61
CA LEU A 381 -10.28 -19.15 44.18
C LEU A 381 -11.24 -19.39 45.36
N MET A 382 -12.14 -20.38 45.24
CA MET A 382 -13.03 -20.77 46.35
C MET A 382 -12.23 -21.26 47.56
N LEU A 383 -11.24 -22.13 47.35
CA LEU A 383 -10.38 -22.65 48.42
C LEU A 383 -9.54 -21.54 49.06
N GLN A 384 -8.98 -20.61 48.28
CA GLN A 384 -8.33 -19.40 48.82
C GLN A 384 -9.30 -18.61 49.72
N ALA A 385 -10.55 -18.38 49.28
CA ALA A 385 -11.53 -17.62 50.06
C ALA A 385 -11.89 -18.31 51.39
N TYR A 386 -12.23 -19.61 51.37
CA TYR A 386 -12.58 -20.36 52.58
C TYR A 386 -11.42 -20.40 53.60
N THR A 387 -10.21 -20.70 53.13
CA THR A 387 -9.01 -20.85 53.98
C THR A 387 -8.39 -19.52 54.45
N SER A 388 -8.99 -18.37 54.07
CA SER A 388 -8.52 -17.03 54.47
C SER A 388 -9.36 -16.38 55.58
N VAL A 389 -10.46 -17.00 56.02
CA VAL A 389 -11.31 -16.46 57.10
C VAL A 389 -10.59 -16.54 58.46
N SER A 390 -10.80 -15.55 59.34
CA SER A 390 -10.16 -15.42 60.67
C SER A 390 -10.33 -16.64 61.61
N LYS A 391 -11.29 -17.51 61.33
CA LYS A 391 -11.53 -18.79 62.02
C LYS A 391 -11.73 -19.95 61.04
N ALA A 392 -11.09 -19.89 59.87
CA ALA A 392 -11.10 -21.00 58.92
C ALA A 392 -10.52 -22.26 59.61
N PRO A 393 -11.21 -23.41 59.55
CA PRO A 393 -10.74 -24.65 60.18
C PRO A 393 -9.49 -25.23 59.49
N LEU A 394 -9.20 -24.79 58.27
CA LEU A 394 -7.88 -24.79 57.64
C LEU A 394 -7.48 -23.34 57.31
N SER A 395 -6.40 -22.80 57.91
CA SER A 395 -5.90 -21.45 57.60
C SER A 395 -4.69 -21.47 56.66
N LEU A 396 -4.81 -20.91 55.46
CA LEU A 396 -3.73 -20.88 54.46
C LEU A 396 -2.50 -20.09 54.93
N LYS A 397 -2.69 -19.17 55.89
CA LYS A 397 -1.62 -18.43 56.57
C LYS A 397 -0.65 -19.33 57.34
N GLU A 398 -1.11 -20.49 57.80
CA GLU A 398 -0.31 -21.46 58.58
C GLU A 398 0.39 -22.50 57.69
N TYR A 399 -0.02 -22.62 56.43
CA TYR A 399 0.51 -23.55 55.44
C TYR A 399 1.07 -22.80 54.20
N PRO A 400 2.17 -22.04 54.33
CA PRO A 400 2.68 -21.19 53.26
C PRO A 400 3.15 -21.98 52.03
N ASP A 401 3.70 -23.18 52.21
CA ASP A 401 4.18 -23.99 51.09
C ASP A 401 3.04 -24.60 50.27
N LEU A 402 1.89 -24.90 50.90
CA LEU A 402 0.66 -25.24 50.18
C LEU A 402 0.23 -24.09 49.25
N ALA A 403 0.28 -22.85 49.73
CA ALA A 403 -0.08 -21.69 48.93
C ALA A 403 0.84 -21.51 47.71
N LYS A 404 2.17 -21.72 47.87
CA LYS A 404 3.12 -21.71 46.75
C LYS A 404 2.78 -22.77 45.70
N VAL A 405 2.55 -24.02 46.14
CA VAL A 405 2.22 -25.14 45.24
C VAL A 405 0.90 -24.86 44.52
N MET A 406 -0.12 -24.35 45.21
CA MET A 406 -1.39 -23.94 44.59
C MET A 406 -1.18 -22.85 43.53
N ASN A 407 -0.48 -21.75 43.86
CA ASN A 407 -0.24 -20.63 42.94
C ASN A 407 0.59 -21.04 41.70
N MET A 408 1.57 -21.95 41.87
CA MET A 408 2.34 -22.54 40.77
C MET A 408 1.47 -23.44 39.89
N THR A 409 0.74 -24.38 40.50
CA THR A 409 -0.17 -25.32 39.80
C THR A 409 -1.22 -24.55 39.01
N GLN A 410 -1.81 -23.51 39.60
CA GLN A 410 -2.80 -22.66 38.94
C GLN A 410 -2.21 -21.95 37.70
N PHE A 411 -1.00 -21.39 37.80
CA PHE A 411 -0.31 -20.82 36.64
C PHE A 411 -0.13 -21.87 35.53
N HIS A 412 0.29 -23.09 35.87
CA HIS A 412 0.39 -24.20 34.91
C HIS A 412 -0.96 -24.62 34.32
N THR A 413 -2.08 -24.57 35.06
CA THR A 413 -3.42 -24.80 34.48
C THR A 413 -3.82 -23.72 33.47
N LYS A 414 -3.45 -22.45 33.70
CA LYS A 414 -3.68 -21.36 32.72
C LYS A 414 -2.90 -21.58 31.42
N MET A 415 -1.80 -22.37 31.45
CA MET A 415 -1.02 -22.74 30.26
C MET A 415 -1.65 -23.83 29.39
N LEU A 416 -2.76 -24.43 29.85
CA LEU A 416 -3.54 -25.36 29.04
C LEU A 416 -4.53 -24.62 28.15
N ASP A 417 -5.50 -23.93 28.76
CA ASP A 417 -6.69 -23.43 28.06
C ASP A 417 -6.72 -21.90 27.98
N ASN A 418 -6.17 -21.20 28.97
CA ASN A 418 -6.28 -19.75 29.13
C ASN A 418 -5.08 -18.96 28.55
N VAL A 419 -4.25 -19.57 27.70
CA VAL A 419 -3.07 -18.92 27.09
C VAL A 419 -3.43 -17.62 26.35
N GLN A 420 -4.60 -17.58 25.68
CA GLN A 420 -5.06 -16.36 24.99
C GLN A 420 -5.51 -15.25 25.96
N GLU A 421 -6.12 -15.60 27.09
CA GLU A 421 -6.48 -14.66 28.16
C GLU A 421 -5.22 -14.12 28.84
N MET A 422 -4.24 -14.99 29.11
CA MET A 422 -2.91 -14.62 29.63
C MET A 422 -2.16 -13.66 28.69
N LEU A 423 -2.24 -13.87 27.37
CA LEU A 423 -1.69 -12.94 26.38
C LEU A 423 -2.42 -11.58 26.40
N HIS A 424 -3.74 -11.56 26.62
CA HIS A 424 -4.49 -10.32 26.82
C HIS A 424 -4.07 -9.61 28.14
N GLU A 425 -4.13 -10.28 29.29
CA GLU A 425 -3.78 -9.72 30.62
C GLU A 425 -2.37 -9.09 30.63
N THR A 426 -1.41 -9.68 29.91
CA THR A 426 -0.01 -9.25 29.91
C THR A 426 0.41 -8.35 28.75
N SER A 427 -0.31 -8.31 27.63
CA SER A 427 0.12 -7.54 26.45
C SER A 427 -0.96 -6.80 25.68
N ASP A 428 -2.13 -6.58 26.29
CA ASP A 428 -3.10 -5.65 25.71
C ASP A 428 -2.54 -4.22 25.59
N LEU A 429 -2.69 -3.65 24.39
CA LEU A 429 -2.36 -2.29 24.01
C LEU A 429 -3.57 -1.52 23.43
N SER A 430 -4.77 -2.06 23.61
CA SER A 430 -6.04 -1.52 23.12
C SER A 430 -6.35 -0.08 23.54
N ILE A 431 -5.67 0.40 24.60
CA ILE A 431 -5.66 1.80 25.04
C ILE A 431 -5.42 2.81 23.89
N LEU A 432 -4.63 2.40 22.89
CA LEU A 432 -4.21 3.25 21.76
C LEU A 432 -5.41 3.65 20.87
N CYS A 433 -6.53 2.92 20.95
CA CYS A 433 -7.80 3.30 20.33
C CYS A 433 -8.35 4.64 20.89
N PHE A 434 -8.05 4.95 22.15
CA PHE A 434 -8.46 6.19 22.82
C PHE A 434 -7.42 7.31 22.68
N TYR A 435 -6.16 6.97 22.36
CA TYR A 435 -5.06 7.91 22.10
C TYR A 435 -4.59 7.92 20.62
N PRO A 436 -5.47 8.11 19.62
CA PRO A 436 -5.12 7.98 18.20
C PRO A 436 -4.01 8.96 17.77
N ARG A 437 -4.04 10.21 18.29
CA ARG A 437 -3.01 11.22 17.99
C ARG A 437 -1.62 10.82 18.46
N VAL A 438 -1.52 10.20 19.65
CA VAL A 438 -0.25 9.70 20.19
C VAL A 438 0.23 8.52 19.35
N PHE A 439 -0.67 7.61 18.96
CA PHE A 439 -0.35 6.43 18.16
C PHE A 439 0.10 6.79 16.74
N GLU A 440 -0.61 7.71 16.06
CA GLU A 440 -0.24 8.28 14.76
C GLU A 440 1.11 9.02 14.81
N LYS A 441 1.39 9.73 15.91
CA LYS A 441 2.69 10.38 16.14
C LYS A 441 3.82 9.36 16.34
N MET A 442 3.62 8.33 17.18
CA MET A 442 4.59 7.26 17.39
C MET A 442 4.93 6.51 16.09
N PHE A 443 3.93 6.26 15.24
CA PHE A 443 4.13 5.70 13.90
C PHE A 443 4.97 6.63 13.03
N SER A 444 4.61 7.91 12.95
CA SER A 444 5.31 8.90 12.13
C SER A 444 6.78 9.03 12.51
N GLN A 445 7.07 9.14 13.82
CA GLN A 445 8.44 9.23 14.35
C GLN A 445 9.26 7.94 14.15
N SER A 446 8.61 6.78 14.12
CA SER A 446 9.26 5.50 13.77
C SER A 446 9.45 5.31 12.26
N SER A 447 8.72 6.05 11.43
CA SER A 447 8.73 5.96 9.98
C SER A 447 9.81 6.82 9.33
N GLU A 448 10.16 7.94 9.97
CA GLU A 448 11.30 8.79 9.60
C GLU A 448 12.66 8.08 9.77
N GLU A 449 12.78 7.16 10.73
CA GLU A 449 14.00 6.41 11.03
C GLU A 449 14.13 5.12 10.21
N VAL A 450 15.06 5.09 9.24
CA VAL A 450 15.26 3.95 8.31
C VAL A 450 15.47 2.61 9.03
N SER A 451 16.16 2.62 10.18
CA SER A 451 16.39 1.39 10.98
C SER A 451 15.11 0.82 11.61
N MET A 452 14.08 1.66 11.81
CA MET A 452 12.80 1.31 12.41
C MET A 452 11.72 0.95 11.37
N GLN A 453 11.91 1.30 10.10
CA GLN A 453 10.97 1.03 9.01
C GLN A 453 10.59 -0.46 8.88
N ARG A 454 11.53 -1.35 9.19
CA ARG A 454 11.34 -2.81 9.25
C ARG A 454 10.32 -3.30 10.28
N TYR A 455 9.96 -2.47 11.25
CA TYR A 455 9.07 -2.81 12.35
C TYR A 455 7.68 -2.17 12.22
N LEU A 456 7.46 -1.26 11.26
CA LEU A 456 6.23 -0.45 11.15
C LEU A 456 4.93 -1.26 11.06
N MET A 457 4.99 -2.51 10.59
CA MET A 457 3.83 -3.41 10.55
C MET A 457 3.26 -3.73 11.94
N SER A 458 4.00 -3.47 13.03
CA SER A 458 3.48 -3.56 14.40
C SER A 458 2.30 -2.61 14.67
N PHE A 459 2.25 -1.44 14.01
CA PHE A 459 1.18 -0.45 14.21
C PHE A 459 -0.18 -0.94 13.66
N PRO A 460 -0.28 -1.41 12.40
CA PRO A 460 -1.46 -2.13 11.92
C PRO A 460 -1.84 -3.35 12.79
N LEU A 461 -0.86 -4.15 13.23
CA LEU A 461 -1.12 -5.36 14.03
C LEU A 461 -1.73 -5.04 15.39
N VAL A 462 -1.25 -3.99 16.09
CA VAL A 462 -1.81 -3.58 17.39
C VAL A 462 -3.27 -3.11 17.29
N CYS A 463 -3.74 -2.65 16.13
CA CYS A 463 -5.17 -2.39 15.91
C CYS A 463 -6.06 -3.64 16.05
N SER A 464 -5.51 -4.87 15.97
CA SER A 464 -6.29 -6.09 16.22
C SER A 464 -6.71 -6.25 17.69
N HIS A 465 -5.98 -5.62 18.63
CA HIS A 465 -6.28 -5.67 20.07
C HIS A 465 -7.51 -4.82 20.42
N PHE A 466 -7.95 -3.92 19.53
CA PHE A 466 -8.94 -2.91 19.88
C PHE A 466 -10.36 -3.48 20.07
N ASN A 467 -10.61 -4.72 19.69
CA ASN A 467 -11.83 -5.45 20.06
C ASN A 467 -11.89 -5.79 21.56
N GLN A 468 -10.75 -5.81 22.25
CA GLN A 468 -10.65 -6.13 23.68
C GLN A 468 -11.14 -4.98 24.58
N THR A 469 -11.36 -3.77 24.05
CA THR A 469 -11.90 -2.63 24.83
C THR A 469 -13.40 -2.73 25.11
N VAL A 470 -14.12 -3.53 24.33
CA VAL A 470 -15.57 -3.55 24.25
C VAL A 470 -16.14 -4.50 25.29
N HIS A 471 -17.06 -4.02 26.13
CA HIS A 471 -17.67 -4.85 27.16
C HIS A 471 -19.13 -5.23 26.80
N PRO A 472 -19.60 -6.47 27.05
CA PRO A 472 -20.98 -6.88 26.75
C PRO A 472 -22.09 -6.06 27.42
N LEU A 473 -21.76 -5.27 28.46
CA LEU A 473 -22.69 -4.33 29.12
C LEU A 473 -22.73 -2.93 28.49
N CYS A 474 -21.95 -2.66 27.43
CA CYS A 474 -22.04 -1.44 26.62
C CYS A 474 -21.87 -1.79 25.13
N PRO A 475 -22.82 -2.51 24.51
CA PRO A 475 -22.73 -2.88 23.09
C PRO A 475 -22.76 -1.65 22.15
N GLU A 476 -23.24 -0.49 22.61
CA GLU A 476 -23.45 0.72 21.82
C GLU A 476 -22.14 1.30 21.27
N GLU A 477 -21.02 1.10 21.95
CA GLU A 477 -19.72 1.60 21.50
C GLU A 477 -19.05 0.72 20.43
N THR A 478 -19.46 -0.54 20.30
CA THR A 478 -18.78 -1.57 19.48
C THR A 478 -18.52 -1.09 18.06
N GLU A 479 -19.54 -0.54 17.39
CA GLU A 479 -19.46 -0.05 16.02
C GLU A 479 -18.52 1.16 15.89
N ALA A 480 -18.47 2.02 16.90
CA ALA A 480 -17.60 3.19 16.93
C ALA A 480 -16.14 2.83 17.19
N VAL A 481 -15.88 1.80 18.01
CA VAL A 481 -14.54 1.25 18.22
C VAL A 481 -14.07 0.49 16.97
N GLU A 482 -14.89 -0.37 16.37
CA GLU A 482 -14.57 -1.10 15.13
C GLU A 482 -14.20 -0.14 14.00
N LYS A 483 -15.05 0.86 13.71
CA LYS A 483 -14.79 1.89 12.70
C LYS A 483 -13.50 2.68 12.95
N ARG A 484 -13.17 2.96 14.21
CA ARG A 484 -11.92 3.65 14.57
C ARG A 484 -10.69 2.76 14.35
N SER A 485 -10.80 1.48 14.72
CA SER A 485 -9.74 0.47 14.62
C SER A 485 -9.37 0.20 13.16
N LEU A 486 -10.38 -0.01 12.32
CA LEU A 486 -10.22 -0.20 10.88
C LEU A 486 -9.60 1.05 10.22
N ARG A 487 -10.06 2.25 10.57
CA ARG A 487 -9.50 3.50 10.04
C ARG A 487 -8.01 3.65 10.36
N LEU A 488 -7.60 3.43 11.62
CA LEU A 488 -6.20 3.51 12.02
C LEU A 488 -5.34 2.46 11.30
N CYS A 489 -5.82 1.21 11.23
CA CYS A 489 -5.16 0.13 10.50
C CYS A 489 -4.93 0.48 9.02
N VAL A 490 -5.96 1.00 8.34
CA VAL A 490 -5.89 1.43 6.93
C VAL A 490 -4.90 2.59 6.77
N THR A 491 -4.97 3.64 7.59
CA THR A 491 -4.04 4.78 7.52
C THR A 491 -2.57 4.34 7.58
N PHE A 492 -2.22 3.42 8.50
CA PHE A 492 -0.86 2.92 8.62
C PHE A 492 -0.44 2.07 7.41
N LEU A 493 -1.33 1.21 6.90
CA LEU A 493 -1.05 0.36 5.73
C LEU A 493 -0.90 1.17 4.45
N GLU A 494 -1.75 2.18 4.23
CA GLU A 494 -1.62 3.13 3.13
C GLU A 494 -0.29 3.89 3.19
N GLU A 495 0.15 4.35 4.35
CA GLU A 495 1.43 5.08 4.46
C GLU A 495 2.65 4.17 4.25
N ILE A 496 2.67 2.96 4.83
CA ILE A 496 3.74 1.96 4.57
C ILE A 496 3.78 1.61 3.07
N ALA A 497 2.63 1.40 2.44
CA ALA A 497 2.53 1.12 1.00
C ALA A 497 2.94 2.33 0.13
N LYS A 498 2.59 3.55 0.53
CA LYS A 498 2.98 4.82 -0.11
C LYS A 498 4.49 5.08 -0.03
N GLN A 499 5.13 4.75 1.09
CA GLN A 499 6.58 4.86 1.24
C GLN A 499 7.30 3.78 0.44
N THR A 500 6.89 2.52 0.58
CA THR A 500 7.48 1.39 -0.17
C THR A 500 7.35 1.60 -1.68
N SER A 501 6.18 2.04 -2.15
CA SER A 501 5.97 2.39 -3.57
C SER A 501 6.76 3.62 -4.01
N SER A 502 7.06 4.59 -3.14
CA SER A 502 7.95 5.71 -3.49
C SER A 502 9.36 5.24 -3.74
N VAL A 503 9.93 4.47 -2.81
CA VAL A 503 11.34 4.05 -2.87
C VAL A 503 11.59 3.13 -4.07
N ILE A 504 10.71 2.16 -4.35
CA ILE A 504 10.90 1.29 -5.54
C ILE A 504 10.71 2.07 -6.85
N LEU A 505 9.80 3.04 -6.92
CA LEU A 505 9.62 3.86 -8.14
C LEU A 505 10.76 4.88 -8.34
N GLU A 506 11.38 5.37 -7.27
CA GLU A 506 12.62 6.17 -7.35
C GLU A 506 13.80 5.32 -7.84
N ILE A 507 13.94 4.08 -7.33
CA ILE A 507 14.90 3.09 -7.85
C ILE A 507 14.65 2.84 -9.35
N CYS A 508 13.40 2.67 -9.77
CA CYS A 508 13.06 2.51 -11.19
C CYS A 508 13.44 3.75 -12.02
N SER A 509 13.27 4.96 -11.48
CA SER A 509 13.67 6.20 -12.13
C SER A 509 15.18 6.30 -12.29
N GLU A 510 15.97 5.94 -11.26
CA GLU A 510 17.43 5.95 -11.34
C GLU A 510 17.95 4.86 -12.29
N GLN A 511 17.35 3.67 -12.31
CA GLN A 511 17.66 2.65 -13.32
C GLN A 511 17.28 3.09 -14.74
N CYS A 512 16.21 3.88 -14.90
CA CYS A 512 15.87 4.52 -16.17
C CYS A 512 16.93 5.57 -16.58
N ASN A 513 17.43 6.38 -15.64
CA ASN A 513 18.51 7.35 -15.85
C ASN A 513 19.85 6.66 -16.24
N LEU A 514 20.13 5.47 -15.71
CA LEU A 514 21.28 4.66 -16.12
C LEU A 514 21.07 4.04 -17.51
N ASN A 515 19.85 3.58 -17.82
CA ASN A 515 19.52 3.00 -19.13
C ASN A 515 19.58 4.04 -20.26
N ASP A 516 19.19 5.31 -20.02
CA ASP A 516 19.33 6.38 -21.02
C ASP A 516 20.78 6.56 -21.49
N GLN A 517 21.75 6.43 -20.58
CA GLN A 517 23.19 6.57 -20.90
C GLN A 517 23.71 5.50 -21.87
N LEU A 518 22.98 4.38 -22.03
CA LEU A 518 23.31 3.32 -22.97
C LEU A 518 22.80 3.61 -24.39
N LEU A 519 21.94 4.62 -24.58
CA LEU A 519 21.29 4.89 -25.87
C LEU A 519 22.27 5.46 -26.91
N PRO A 520 22.12 5.11 -28.22
CA PRO A 520 23.04 5.52 -29.27
C PRO A 520 23.31 7.03 -29.38
N LYS A 521 22.36 7.86 -28.95
CA LYS A 521 22.47 9.34 -28.91
C LYS A 521 23.73 9.84 -28.19
N HIS A 522 24.19 9.14 -27.14
CA HIS A 522 25.40 9.53 -26.40
C HIS A 522 26.72 9.17 -27.11
N CYS A 523 26.71 8.28 -28.10
CA CYS A 523 27.91 7.85 -28.82
C CYS A 523 28.42 8.88 -29.86
N GLY A 524 27.63 9.89 -30.21
CA GLY A 524 27.96 10.86 -31.27
C GLY A 524 29.29 11.60 -31.05
N GLN A 525 29.60 11.97 -29.81
CA GLN A 525 30.88 12.61 -29.45
C GLN A 525 32.07 11.67 -29.71
N THR A 526 31.96 10.40 -29.36
CA THR A 526 32.99 9.37 -29.58
C THR A 526 33.26 9.15 -31.08
N ILE A 527 32.19 9.08 -31.89
CA ILE A 527 32.29 8.94 -33.35
C ILE A 527 32.93 10.18 -33.98
N SER A 528 32.52 11.39 -33.56
CA SER A 528 33.11 12.65 -34.01
C SER A 528 34.61 12.74 -33.67
N ALA A 529 34.99 12.41 -32.44
CA ALA A 529 36.38 12.38 -32.00
C ALA A 529 37.23 11.38 -32.80
N ALA A 530 36.70 10.19 -33.11
CA ALA A 530 37.36 9.20 -33.95
C ALA A 530 37.54 9.68 -35.41
N ARG A 531 36.50 10.31 -35.99
CA ARG A 531 36.55 10.89 -37.34
C ARG A 531 37.57 12.04 -37.42
N ASN A 532 37.56 12.95 -36.46
CA ASN A 532 38.47 14.10 -36.43
C ASN A 532 39.94 13.66 -36.24
N LYS A 533 40.20 12.64 -35.41
CA LYS A 533 41.54 12.01 -35.30
C LYS A 533 42.01 11.41 -36.63
N LYS A 534 41.14 10.69 -37.37
CA LYS A 534 41.47 10.17 -38.71
C LYS A 534 41.71 11.29 -39.73
N GLN A 535 41.00 12.41 -39.65
CA GLN A 535 41.12 13.55 -40.58
C GLN A 535 42.23 14.56 -40.24
N LYS A 536 43.06 14.32 -39.22
CA LYS A 536 44.13 15.24 -38.76
C LYS A 536 43.69 16.69 -38.46
N LYS A 537 42.40 16.93 -38.19
CA LYS A 537 41.92 18.24 -37.70
C LYS A 537 42.38 18.45 -36.25
N GLN A 538 42.54 19.70 -35.82
CA GLN A 538 42.92 20.02 -34.44
C GLN A 538 41.93 19.37 -33.45
N THR A 539 42.46 18.74 -32.41
CA THR A 539 41.67 18.23 -31.29
C THR A 539 41.06 19.39 -30.49
N PRO A 540 39.86 19.23 -29.91
CA PRO A 540 39.27 20.24 -29.02
C PRO A 540 40.17 20.54 -27.81
N LYS A 541 39.92 21.70 -27.18
CA LYS A 541 40.78 22.25 -26.12
C LYS A 541 40.78 21.35 -24.88
N LYS A 542 41.92 21.30 -24.16
CA LYS A 542 41.96 20.83 -22.77
C LYS A 542 40.97 21.67 -21.95
N GLY A 543 39.92 21.06 -21.41
CA GLY A 543 38.90 21.75 -20.62
C GLY A 543 37.56 21.01 -20.54
N GLU A 544 37.21 20.20 -21.54
CA GLU A 544 36.03 19.34 -21.43
C GLU A 544 36.23 18.27 -20.35
N VAL A 545 35.27 18.17 -19.42
CA VAL A 545 35.19 17.07 -18.46
C VAL A 545 34.98 15.78 -19.24
N GLN A 546 35.83 14.77 -19.01
CA GLN A 546 35.59 13.46 -19.58
C GLN A 546 34.30 12.90 -18.98
N ARG A 547 33.26 12.72 -19.81
CA ARG A 547 32.09 11.93 -19.44
C ARG A 547 32.57 10.56 -18.96
N GLU A 548 32.16 10.18 -17.76
CA GLU A 548 32.41 8.84 -17.25
C GLU A 548 31.68 7.80 -18.11
N LYS A 549 32.09 6.54 -18.02
CA LYS A 549 31.51 5.46 -18.82
C LYS A 549 30.46 4.72 -18.00
N PRO A 550 29.30 4.36 -18.57
CA PRO A 550 28.35 3.47 -17.89
C PRO A 550 29.07 2.23 -17.33
N GLY A 551 28.84 1.95 -16.04
CA GLY A 551 29.58 0.96 -15.26
C GLY A 551 30.67 1.54 -14.34
N THR A 552 30.93 2.86 -14.31
CA THR A 552 31.83 3.48 -13.31
C THR A 552 31.13 3.76 -12.00
N GLU A 553 29.84 4.11 -12.03
CA GLU A 553 28.99 4.29 -10.84
C GLU A 553 28.91 3.00 -9.99
N SER A 554 28.98 1.83 -10.63
CA SER A 554 29.00 0.52 -9.99
C SER A 554 30.36 0.13 -9.39
N GLN A 555 31.46 0.85 -9.72
CA GLN A 555 32.82 0.52 -9.26
C GLN A 555 33.12 1.07 -7.86
N ARG A 556 32.41 0.54 -6.86
CA ARG A 556 32.58 0.90 -5.45
C ARG A 556 34.00 0.62 -4.95
N LYS A 557 34.63 1.64 -4.35
CA LYS A 557 35.94 1.56 -3.71
C LYS A 557 35.85 1.27 -2.20
N ASP A 558 34.81 1.79 -1.54
CA ASP A 558 34.57 1.65 -0.10
C ASP A 558 33.04 1.62 0.16
N ARG A 559 32.61 0.91 1.21
CA ARG A 559 31.22 0.90 1.71
C ARG A 559 30.91 2.11 2.60
N ALA A 560 31.91 2.80 3.13
CA ALA A 560 31.72 4.08 3.84
C ALA A 560 31.21 5.19 2.89
N ILE A 561 31.45 5.06 1.57
CA ILE A 561 30.87 5.95 0.56
C ILE A 561 29.47 5.41 0.19
N VAL A 562 28.45 6.02 0.79
CA VAL A 562 27.04 5.69 0.60
C VAL A 562 26.44 6.54 -0.54
N THR A 563 26.08 5.90 -1.65
CA THR A 563 25.43 6.52 -2.82
C THR A 563 23.92 6.74 -2.60
N ASN A 564 23.22 7.40 -3.53
CA ASN A 564 21.76 7.48 -3.45
C ASN A 564 21.11 6.10 -3.56
N MET A 565 21.57 5.27 -4.49
CA MET A 565 21.10 3.89 -4.68
C MET A 565 21.32 3.01 -3.44
N ASP A 566 22.39 3.23 -2.66
CA ASP A 566 22.59 2.52 -1.39
C ASP A 566 21.51 2.86 -0.36
N LYS A 567 21.17 4.15 -0.23
CA LYS A 567 20.09 4.60 0.66
C LYS A 567 18.77 4.00 0.22
N LEU A 568 18.42 4.15 -1.05
CA LEU A 568 17.15 3.62 -1.58
C LEU A 568 17.05 2.10 -1.43
N HIS A 569 18.09 1.33 -1.71
CA HIS A 569 18.06 -0.12 -1.51
C HIS A 569 18.02 -0.53 -0.03
N LEU A 570 18.66 0.21 0.88
CA LEU A 570 18.55 -0.04 2.32
C LEU A 570 17.11 0.23 2.81
N THR A 571 16.58 1.42 2.52
CA THR A 571 15.20 1.82 2.84
C THR A 571 14.17 0.84 2.26
N LEU A 572 14.36 0.38 1.01
CA LEU A 572 13.51 -0.65 0.41
C LEU A 572 13.60 -1.98 1.16
N THR A 573 14.81 -2.42 1.54
CA THR A 573 15.02 -3.69 2.24
C THR A 573 14.38 -3.69 3.61
N GLU A 574 14.50 -2.59 4.36
CA GLU A 574 13.87 -2.46 5.66
C GLU A 574 12.35 -2.36 5.53
N LEU A 575 11.80 -1.50 4.65
CA LEU A 575 10.35 -1.43 4.41
C LEU A 575 9.76 -2.78 3.98
N CYS A 576 10.39 -3.50 3.05
CA CYS A 576 9.92 -4.83 2.63
C CYS A 576 10.04 -5.88 3.75
N SER A 577 11.01 -5.75 4.65
CA SER A 577 11.11 -6.63 5.83
C SER A 577 9.89 -6.53 6.74
N SER A 578 9.20 -5.37 6.79
CA SER A 578 8.00 -5.20 7.61
C SER A 578 6.81 -6.06 7.14
N PHE A 579 6.62 -6.21 5.84
CA PHE A 579 5.59 -7.09 5.24
C PHE A 579 5.89 -8.59 5.45
N SER A 580 7.12 -8.96 5.82
CA SER A 580 7.49 -10.36 6.10
C SER A 580 7.02 -10.85 7.47
N GLY A 581 6.36 -9.98 8.27
CA GLY A 581 5.83 -10.33 9.59
C GLY A 581 4.58 -11.21 9.54
N SER A 582 3.61 -10.83 8.69
CA SER A 582 2.28 -11.45 8.55
C SER A 582 1.79 -11.32 7.11
N SER A 583 1.25 -12.40 6.52
CA SER A 583 0.57 -12.37 5.22
C SER A 583 -0.74 -11.60 5.27
N ASP A 584 -1.48 -11.81 6.36
CA ASP A 584 -2.81 -11.34 6.66
C ASP A 584 -3.02 -11.35 8.18
N PHE A 585 -3.98 -10.57 8.66
CA PHE A 585 -4.41 -10.58 10.07
C PHE A 585 -5.85 -10.08 10.19
N THR A 586 -6.50 -10.33 11.34
CA THR A 586 -7.89 -9.94 11.57
C THR A 586 -7.98 -8.70 12.47
N VAL A 587 -8.82 -7.73 12.10
CA VAL A 587 -9.23 -6.60 12.94
C VAL A 587 -10.74 -6.64 13.10
N PHE A 588 -11.23 -6.86 14.33
CA PHE A 588 -12.62 -7.22 14.60
C PHE A 588 -13.07 -8.42 13.72
N ASN A 589 -13.95 -8.21 12.74
CA ASN A 589 -14.44 -9.24 11.83
C ASN A 589 -13.81 -9.16 10.42
N HIS A 590 -12.85 -8.27 10.21
CA HIS A 590 -12.27 -7.96 8.90
C HIS A 590 -10.89 -8.59 8.73
N ILE A 591 -10.68 -9.34 7.65
CA ILE A 591 -9.36 -9.85 7.24
C ILE A 591 -8.65 -8.76 6.45
N VAL A 592 -7.41 -8.45 6.83
CA VAL A 592 -6.60 -7.37 6.27
C VAL A 592 -5.31 -7.95 5.68
N THR A 593 -5.05 -7.67 4.39
CA THR A 593 -3.91 -8.21 3.63
C THR A 593 -2.97 -7.07 3.20
N PRO A 594 -1.88 -6.78 3.93
CA PRO A 594 -0.98 -5.64 3.66
C PRO A 594 -0.44 -5.57 2.22
N ALA A 595 -0.22 -6.73 1.59
CA ALA A 595 0.32 -6.84 0.24
C ALA A 595 -0.53 -6.12 -0.83
N GLU A 596 -1.86 -6.18 -0.74
CA GLU A 596 -2.75 -5.63 -1.77
C GLU A 596 -2.82 -4.09 -1.72
N PHE A 597 -2.58 -3.46 -0.57
CA PHE A 597 -2.40 -2.00 -0.48
C PHE A 597 -1.18 -1.55 -1.32
N LEU A 598 -0.06 -2.28 -1.23
CA LEU A 598 1.15 -1.99 -2.00
C LEU A 598 0.92 -2.21 -3.50
N ILE A 599 0.21 -3.28 -3.89
CA ILE A 599 -0.18 -3.53 -5.29
C ILE A 599 -1.03 -2.37 -5.83
N SER A 600 -2.10 -1.97 -5.13
CA SER A 600 -2.99 -0.89 -5.56
C SER A 600 -2.27 0.47 -5.67
N HIS A 601 -1.38 0.79 -4.73
CA HIS A 601 -0.55 1.99 -4.81
C HIS A 601 0.43 1.96 -5.98
N LEU A 602 1.05 0.80 -6.26
CA LEU A 602 1.98 0.65 -7.38
C LEU A 602 1.26 0.72 -8.73
N GLU A 603 0.11 0.05 -8.92
CA GLU A 603 -0.69 0.16 -10.15
C GLU A 603 -1.08 1.62 -10.43
N THR A 604 -1.69 2.29 -9.44
CA THR A 604 -2.15 3.69 -9.55
C THR A 604 -1.00 4.67 -9.87
N ARG A 605 0.21 4.42 -9.35
CA ARG A 605 1.38 5.28 -9.58
C ARG A 605 2.11 4.96 -10.88
N LEU A 606 2.22 3.69 -11.26
CA LEU A 606 2.90 3.27 -12.48
C LEU A 606 2.16 3.78 -13.72
N THR A 607 0.81 3.69 -13.75
CA THR A 607 -0.03 4.31 -14.79
C THR A 607 0.30 5.81 -14.95
N LYS A 608 0.33 6.56 -13.84
CA LYS A 608 0.63 8.01 -13.83
C LYS A 608 2.07 8.33 -14.20
N ILE A 609 3.02 7.42 -13.98
CA ILE A 609 4.43 7.59 -14.37
C ILE A 609 4.60 7.32 -15.87
N ILE A 610 4.03 6.25 -16.41
CA ILE A 610 4.10 5.93 -17.85
C ILE A 610 3.57 7.09 -18.70
N VAL A 611 2.40 7.63 -18.35
CA VAL A 611 1.80 8.79 -19.05
C VAL A 611 2.69 10.05 -18.94
N ARG A 612 3.43 10.23 -17.83
CA ARG A 612 4.39 11.34 -17.67
C ARG A 612 5.70 11.12 -18.44
N MET A 613 6.17 9.88 -18.57
CA MET A 613 7.36 9.52 -19.35
C MET A 613 7.16 9.70 -20.86
N ALA A 614 5.92 9.76 -21.33
CA ALA A 614 5.62 10.21 -22.69
C ALA A 614 5.88 11.72 -22.91
N HIS A 615 6.16 12.49 -21.85
CA HIS A 615 6.54 13.92 -21.89
C HIS A 615 5.64 14.85 -22.72
N TYR A 616 4.37 14.47 -22.93
CA TYR A 616 3.46 15.17 -23.82
C TYR A 616 3.08 16.56 -23.29
N ASN A 617 3.26 17.58 -24.12
CA ASN A 617 2.89 18.96 -23.83
C ASN A 617 1.95 19.50 -24.93
N GLN A 618 0.67 19.67 -24.58
CA GLN A 618 -0.37 20.18 -25.48
C GLN A 618 -0.08 21.59 -26.02
N THR A 619 0.70 22.41 -25.32
CA THR A 619 0.97 23.80 -25.71
C THR A 619 2.12 23.93 -26.71
N THR A 620 3.14 23.08 -26.61
CA THR A 620 4.30 23.08 -27.53
C THR A 620 4.21 22.01 -28.63
N GLN A 621 3.25 21.09 -28.53
CA GLN A 621 3.15 19.86 -29.33
C GLN A 621 4.41 18.97 -29.23
N GLU A 622 5.11 19.01 -28.10
CA GLU A 622 6.23 18.10 -27.82
C GLU A 622 5.71 16.75 -27.26
N ILE A 623 6.38 15.66 -27.59
CA ILE A 623 6.17 14.32 -27.02
C ILE A 623 7.52 13.58 -26.98
N GLY A 624 7.69 12.64 -26.06
CA GLY A 624 8.85 11.75 -26.04
C GLY A 624 8.82 10.76 -27.22
N ARG A 625 9.99 10.40 -27.76
CA ARG A 625 10.10 9.43 -28.86
C ARG A 625 9.68 8.03 -28.38
N PRO A 626 8.90 7.25 -29.16
CA PRO A 626 8.48 5.90 -28.79
C PRO A 626 9.62 5.00 -28.29
N SER A 627 10.81 5.07 -28.88
CA SER A 627 11.98 4.27 -28.49
C SER A 627 12.54 4.64 -27.11
N ASP A 628 12.60 5.93 -26.77
CA ASP A 628 13.01 6.41 -25.44
C ASP A 628 11.98 5.96 -24.38
N LEU A 629 10.68 6.10 -24.67
CA LEU A 629 9.62 5.65 -23.76
C LEU A 629 9.64 4.14 -23.55
N LEU A 630 9.76 3.34 -24.62
CA LEU A 630 9.84 1.88 -24.53
C LEU A 630 11.08 1.41 -23.76
N ALA A 631 12.23 2.06 -23.97
CA ALA A 631 13.43 1.80 -23.19
C ALA A 631 13.22 2.11 -21.68
N GLY A 632 12.50 3.19 -21.37
CA GLY A 632 12.12 3.55 -20.00
C GLY A 632 11.16 2.55 -19.36
N ILE A 633 10.08 2.17 -20.05
CA ILE A 633 9.09 1.20 -19.54
C ILE A 633 9.72 -0.18 -19.31
N ARG A 634 10.63 -0.62 -20.20
CA ARG A 634 11.42 -1.84 -20.00
C ARG A 634 12.32 -1.75 -18.77
N ALA A 635 12.99 -0.61 -18.53
CA ALA A 635 13.81 -0.39 -17.34
C ALA A 635 12.98 -0.38 -16.03
N TYR A 636 11.82 0.27 -16.03
CA TYR A 636 10.85 0.24 -14.92
C TYR A 636 10.35 -1.20 -14.66
N THR A 637 9.97 -1.93 -15.70
CA THR A 637 9.47 -3.31 -15.60
C THR A 637 10.52 -4.24 -15.00
N ALA A 638 11.76 -4.21 -15.52
CA ALA A 638 12.87 -5.01 -15.00
C ALA A 638 13.20 -4.67 -13.53
N SER A 639 13.12 -3.38 -13.18
CA SER A 639 13.37 -2.90 -11.81
C SER A 639 12.25 -3.31 -10.84
N LEU A 640 10.99 -3.21 -11.23
CA LEU A 640 9.84 -3.66 -10.44
C LEU A 640 9.89 -5.16 -10.15
N HIS A 641 10.32 -6.00 -11.11
CA HIS A 641 10.52 -7.44 -10.88
C HIS A 641 11.61 -7.75 -9.83
N THR A 642 12.43 -6.79 -9.41
CA THR A 642 13.31 -7.00 -8.24
C THR A 642 12.56 -7.03 -6.92
N LEU A 643 11.37 -6.41 -6.83
CA LEU A 643 10.51 -6.43 -5.64
C LEU A 643 10.08 -7.85 -5.26
N SER A 644 9.87 -8.72 -6.26
CA SER A 644 9.57 -10.15 -6.11
C SER A 644 10.67 -10.96 -5.41
N ARG A 645 11.86 -10.38 -5.16
CA ARG A 645 12.93 -11.00 -4.34
C ARG A 645 12.79 -10.71 -2.85
N TYR A 646 12.07 -9.66 -2.49
CA TYR A 646 11.84 -9.25 -1.11
C TYR A 646 10.43 -9.64 -0.63
N LEU A 647 9.44 -9.60 -1.52
CA LEU A 647 8.03 -9.83 -1.22
C LEU A 647 7.40 -10.85 -2.18
N SER A 648 6.53 -11.71 -1.67
CA SER A 648 5.74 -12.66 -2.46
C SER A 648 4.57 -11.99 -3.19
N LEU A 649 4.88 -11.10 -4.14
CA LEU A 649 3.91 -10.33 -4.94
C LEU A 649 3.91 -10.78 -6.39
N ASP A 650 2.72 -10.90 -6.99
CA ASP A 650 2.59 -11.07 -8.44
C ASP A 650 2.76 -9.73 -9.17
N VAL A 651 4.01 -9.31 -9.29
CA VAL A 651 4.43 -8.16 -10.11
C VAL A 651 4.07 -8.38 -11.59
N THR A 652 3.92 -9.63 -12.05
CA THR A 652 3.53 -9.93 -13.43
C THR A 652 2.07 -9.57 -13.70
N ARG A 653 1.15 -9.86 -12.75
CA ARG A 653 -0.24 -9.37 -12.78
C ARG A 653 -0.27 -7.84 -12.81
N LEU A 654 0.45 -7.20 -11.89
CA LEU A 654 0.52 -5.74 -11.78
C LEU A 654 0.97 -5.06 -13.08
N VAL A 655 2.08 -5.52 -13.67
CA VAL A 655 2.61 -4.93 -14.90
C VAL A 655 1.67 -5.19 -16.08
N LYS A 656 1.08 -6.39 -16.19
CA LYS A 656 0.08 -6.70 -17.22
C LYS A 656 -1.17 -5.82 -17.11
N ASN A 657 -1.71 -5.62 -15.90
CA ASN A 657 -2.86 -4.77 -15.66
C ASN A 657 -2.61 -3.34 -16.14
N VAL A 658 -1.49 -2.74 -15.74
CA VAL A 658 -1.14 -1.36 -16.08
C VAL A 658 -0.87 -1.20 -17.59
N LEU A 659 -0.08 -2.08 -18.20
CA LEU A 659 0.26 -1.99 -19.62
C LEU A 659 -0.95 -2.25 -20.53
N LEU A 660 -1.83 -3.18 -20.18
CA LEU A 660 -3.05 -3.45 -20.95
C LEU A 660 -4.06 -2.28 -20.90
N GLN A 661 -4.11 -1.52 -19.79
CA GLN A 661 -4.87 -0.27 -19.77
C GLN A 661 -4.28 0.78 -20.72
N GLN A 662 -2.95 0.85 -20.85
CA GLN A 662 -2.30 1.83 -21.72
C GLN A 662 -2.54 1.62 -23.22
N THR A 663 -2.97 0.42 -23.65
CA THR A 663 -3.40 0.14 -25.04
C THR A 663 -4.83 0.61 -25.36
N GLN A 664 -5.61 1.02 -24.36
CA GLN A 664 -6.96 1.55 -24.54
C GLN A 664 -6.93 3.08 -24.66
N PRO A 665 -7.97 3.76 -25.18
CA PRO A 665 -7.97 5.23 -25.27
C PRO A 665 -8.00 5.93 -23.90
N LEU A 666 -8.63 5.30 -22.91
CA LEU A 666 -8.73 5.77 -21.51
C LEU A 666 -8.38 4.63 -20.55
N ASP A 667 -7.77 4.98 -19.41
CA ASP A 667 -7.51 4.03 -18.31
C ASP A 667 -8.77 3.73 -17.47
N SER A 668 -8.66 2.83 -16.47
CA SER A 668 -9.80 2.44 -15.62
C SER A 668 -10.35 3.57 -14.73
N TYR A 669 -9.68 4.72 -14.67
CA TYR A 669 -10.08 5.91 -13.94
C TYR A 669 -10.53 7.06 -14.87
N GLY A 670 -10.59 6.83 -16.18
CA GLY A 670 -10.94 7.83 -17.19
C GLY A 670 -9.77 8.77 -17.58
N GLY A 671 -8.54 8.45 -17.19
CA GLY A 671 -7.34 9.19 -17.59
C GLY A 671 -6.92 8.90 -19.04
N GLN A 672 -6.33 9.88 -19.72
CA GLN A 672 -5.76 9.69 -21.06
C GLN A 672 -4.49 8.83 -21.00
N THR A 673 -4.42 7.82 -21.85
CA THR A 673 -3.31 6.87 -21.98
C THR A 673 -2.31 7.31 -23.04
N ILE A 674 -1.12 6.68 -23.06
CA ILE A 674 -0.14 6.89 -24.13
C ILE A 674 -0.72 6.61 -25.53
N THR A 675 -1.66 5.67 -25.67
CA THR A 675 -2.39 5.42 -26.93
C THR A 675 -3.09 6.68 -27.44
N THR A 676 -3.84 7.37 -26.58
CA THR A 676 -4.51 8.64 -26.93
C THR A 676 -3.49 9.76 -27.17
N LEU A 677 -2.42 9.85 -26.38
CA LEU A 677 -1.42 10.91 -26.53
C LEU A 677 -0.66 10.81 -27.86
N TYR A 678 -0.14 9.61 -28.21
CA TYR A 678 0.52 9.40 -29.50
C TYR A 678 -0.46 9.53 -30.67
N THR A 679 -1.69 9.01 -30.56
CA THR A 679 -2.71 9.16 -31.62
C THR A 679 -2.97 10.63 -31.94
N ASN A 680 -3.21 11.45 -30.92
CA ASN A 680 -3.40 12.89 -31.10
C ASN A 680 -2.14 13.58 -31.67
N TRP A 681 -0.94 13.19 -31.22
CA TRP A 681 0.31 13.79 -31.69
C TRP A 681 0.66 13.45 -33.14
N TYR A 682 0.49 12.18 -33.57
CA TYR A 682 0.71 11.80 -34.96
C TYR A 682 -0.27 12.49 -35.91
N LEU A 683 -1.53 12.69 -35.50
CA LEU A 683 -2.54 13.39 -36.29
C LEU A 683 -2.27 14.91 -36.36
N GLU A 684 -2.23 15.59 -35.21
CA GLU A 684 -2.20 17.06 -35.12
C GLU A 684 -0.78 17.67 -35.16
N GLY A 685 0.26 16.86 -34.94
CA GLY A 685 1.66 17.22 -35.13
C GLY A 685 2.15 16.77 -36.52
N LEU A 686 2.51 15.49 -36.64
CA LEU A 686 3.22 14.96 -37.82
C LEU A 686 2.37 15.02 -39.10
N LEU A 687 1.19 14.41 -39.12
CA LEU A 687 0.36 14.30 -40.34
C LEU A 687 -0.24 15.64 -40.77
N ARG A 688 -0.53 16.54 -39.81
CA ARG A 688 -0.94 17.92 -40.09
C ARG A 688 0.18 18.77 -40.71
N GLN A 689 1.43 18.62 -40.25
CA GLN A 689 2.58 19.28 -40.87
C GLN A 689 2.95 18.66 -42.24
N ALA A 690 2.82 17.33 -42.39
CA ALA A 690 2.95 16.66 -43.68
C ALA A 690 1.89 17.14 -44.69
N SER A 691 0.63 17.26 -44.26
CA SER A 691 -0.47 17.84 -45.04
C SER A 691 -0.20 19.31 -45.45
N SER A 692 0.69 19.99 -44.73
CA SER A 692 1.12 21.37 -44.98
C SER A 692 2.39 21.48 -45.84
N ASN A 693 2.86 20.37 -46.43
CA ASN A 693 4.13 20.23 -47.19
C ASN A 693 5.43 20.46 -46.39
N LEU A 694 5.37 20.58 -45.06
CA LEU A 694 6.57 20.78 -44.23
C LEU A 694 7.36 19.48 -44.00
N ILE A 695 6.68 18.34 -44.17
CA ILE A 695 7.19 16.98 -43.97
C ILE A 695 6.75 16.13 -45.17
N VAL A 696 7.64 15.27 -45.68
CA VAL A 696 7.39 14.39 -46.83
C VAL A 696 7.75 12.94 -46.47
N HIS A 697 6.89 12.00 -46.86
CA HIS A 697 7.20 10.57 -46.78
C HIS A 697 8.32 10.20 -47.77
N CYS A 698 9.31 9.45 -47.31
CA CYS A 698 10.47 9.01 -48.07
C CYS A 698 10.50 7.47 -48.15
N PRO A 699 9.91 6.85 -49.19
CA PRO A 699 9.86 5.39 -49.30
C PRO A 699 11.23 4.71 -49.22
N ALA A 700 12.28 5.34 -49.77
CA ALA A 700 13.66 4.81 -49.73
C ALA A 700 14.31 4.78 -48.33
N MET A 701 13.72 5.48 -47.35
CA MET A 701 14.13 5.48 -45.94
C MET A 701 13.07 4.83 -45.03
N HIS A 702 11.91 4.43 -45.57
CA HIS A 702 10.74 3.95 -44.84
C HIS A 702 10.39 4.85 -43.63
N CYS A 703 10.34 6.17 -43.86
CA CYS A 703 10.02 7.16 -42.82
C CYS A 703 9.45 8.47 -43.40
N PHE A 704 8.98 9.37 -42.53
CA PHE A 704 8.75 10.77 -42.89
C PHE A 704 10.00 11.61 -42.59
N VAL A 705 10.31 12.58 -43.45
CA VAL A 705 11.49 13.46 -43.36
C VAL A 705 11.07 14.92 -43.49
N ASN A 706 11.70 15.80 -42.72
CA ASN A 706 11.42 17.25 -42.78
C ASN A 706 11.99 17.89 -44.06
N GLN A 707 11.28 18.86 -44.64
CA GLN A 707 11.84 19.70 -45.69
C GLN A 707 12.72 20.82 -45.12
N THR A 708 13.88 21.06 -45.73
CA THR A 708 14.79 22.17 -45.38
C THR A 708 14.23 23.51 -45.86
N ILE A 709 13.27 24.05 -45.11
CA ILE A 709 12.69 25.39 -45.26
C ILE A 709 13.21 26.25 -44.10
N GLU A 710 13.32 27.57 -44.26
CA GLU A 710 13.97 28.49 -43.29
C GLU A 710 13.24 28.66 -41.93
N ASN A 711 12.24 27.83 -41.61
CA ASN A 711 11.53 27.84 -40.34
C ASN A 711 12.12 26.82 -39.36
N GLU A 712 12.37 27.22 -38.11
CA GLU A 712 12.71 26.28 -37.03
C GLU A 712 11.49 25.38 -36.72
N GLN A 713 11.58 24.10 -37.10
CA GLN A 713 10.59 23.07 -36.78
C GLN A 713 10.87 22.48 -35.39
N SER A 714 9.84 22.28 -34.58
CA SER A 714 9.97 21.82 -33.19
C SER A 714 10.44 20.37 -33.04
N PHE A 715 10.29 19.54 -34.07
CA PHE A 715 10.77 18.15 -34.09
C PHE A 715 11.19 17.74 -35.51
N ARG A 716 11.92 16.62 -35.60
CA ARG A 716 12.28 15.94 -36.86
C ARG A 716 11.42 14.71 -37.05
N ALA A 717 10.68 14.61 -38.14
CA ALA A 717 9.80 13.47 -38.39
C ALA A 717 10.55 12.13 -38.46
N GLU A 718 11.80 12.13 -38.93
CA GLU A 718 12.61 10.91 -39.00
C GLU A 718 12.91 10.32 -37.61
N GLU A 719 12.92 11.13 -36.56
CA GLU A 719 13.14 10.71 -35.17
C GLU A 719 11.85 10.23 -34.47
N TYR A 720 10.72 10.11 -35.20
CA TYR A 720 9.42 9.62 -34.69
C TYR A 720 8.69 8.68 -35.66
N SER A 721 9.26 8.39 -36.84
CA SER A 721 8.56 7.65 -37.90
C SER A 721 9.46 6.75 -38.77
N ASP A 722 10.70 6.50 -38.35
CA ASP A 722 11.49 5.40 -38.93
C ASP A 722 10.96 4.04 -38.43
N ILE A 723 11.47 2.96 -39.03
CA ILE A 723 11.14 1.58 -38.66
C ILE A 723 11.34 1.35 -37.14
N SER A 724 12.39 1.92 -36.55
CA SER A 724 12.72 1.74 -35.12
C SER A 724 11.65 2.35 -34.20
N GLU A 725 11.24 3.59 -34.48
CA GLU A 725 10.24 4.32 -33.69
C GLU A 725 8.81 3.78 -33.94
N MET A 726 8.50 3.34 -35.17
CA MET A 726 7.21 2.70 -35.49
C MET A 726 7.09 1.30 -34.86
N GLN A 727 8.13 0.46 -34.90
CA GLN A 727 8.17 -0.80 -34.14
C GLN A 727 8.08 -0.56 -32.62
N ALA A 728 8.70 0.50 -32.11
CA ALA A 728 8.61 0.85 -30.69
C ALA A 728 7.19 1.30 -30.30
N LEU A 729 6.51 2.08 -31.15
CA LEU A 729 5.11 2.44 -30.99
C LEU A 729 4.21 1.19 -30.99
N ALA A 730 4.43 0.28 -31.94
CA ALA A 730 3.69 -0.98 -32.04
C ALA A 730 3.87 -1.87 -30.79
N GLU A 731 5.09 -1.97 -30.22
CA GLU A 731 5.32 -2.70 -28.96
C GLU A 731 4.73 -1.98 -27.73
N LEU A 732 4.58 -0.64 -27.77
CA LEU A 732 3.99 0.16 -26.68
C LEU A 732 2.46 0.08 -26.62
N ILE A 733 1.77 0.19 -27.75
CA ILE A 733 0.31 0.34 -27.80
C ILE A 733 -0.41 -0.89 -28.36
N GLY A 734 0.32 -1.80 -29.02
CA GLY A 734 -0.16 -3.10 -29.49
C GLY A 734 -1.32 -3.05 -30.49
N PRO A 735 -1.95 -4.20 -30.78
CA PRO A 735 -3.09 -4.31 -31.68
C PRO A 735 -4.26 -3.38 -31.33
N TYR A 736 -4.58 -3.22 -30.03
CA TYR A 736 -5.68 -2.36 -29.59
C TYR A 736 -5.41 -0.88 -29.88
N GLY A 737 -4.21 -0.39 -29.52
CA GLY A 737 -3.86 1.01 -29.72
C GLY A 737 -3.63 1.36 -31.20
N LEU A 738 -3.07 0.43 -31.99
CA LEU A 738 -2.93 0.62 -33.44
C LEU A 738 -4.26 0.48 -34.20
N LYS A 739 -5.23 -0.31 -33.71
CA LYS A 739 -6.61 -0.26 -34.21
C LYS A 739 -7.23 1.10 -33.93
N PHE A 740 -7.14 1.62 -32.70
CA PHE A 740 -7.66 2.95 -32.37
C PHE A 740 -6.99 4.07 -33.18
N LEU A 741 -5.66 4.04 -33.33
CA LEU A 741 -4.94 4.96 -34.22
C LEU A 741 -5.50 4.87 -35.65
N SER A 742 -5.67 3.65 -36.18
CA SER A 742 -6.20 3.40 -37.52
C SER A 742 -7.64 3.90 -37.69
N GLU A 743 -8.51 3.74 -36.70
CA GLU A 743 -9.89 4.25 -36.73
C GLU A 743 -9.91 5.79 -36.81
N ASN A 744 -9.04 6.48 -36.08
CA ASN A 744 -8.90 7.94 -36.16
C ASN A 744 -8.30 8.37 -37.52
N LEU A 745 -7.26 7.68 -38.02
CA LEU A 745 -6.71 7.90 -39.37
C LEU A 745 -7.82 7.75 -40.44
N MET A 746 -8.68 6.74 -40.32
CA MET A 746 -9.83 6.52 -41.20
C MET A 746 -10.91 7.61 -41.11
N TRP A 747 -11.14 8.18 -39.92
CA TRP A 747 -12.02 9.34 -39.77
C TRP A 747 -11.50 10.54 -40.57
N HIS A 748 -10.20 10.85 -40.48
CA HIS A 748 -9.58 11.92 -41.28
C HIS A 748 -9.59 11.62 -42.80
N ILE A 749 -9.44 10.36 -43.22
CA ILE A 749 -9.62 9.96 -44.63
C ILE A 749 -11.07 10.19 -45.08
N THR A 750 -12.04 9.74 -44.31
CA THR A 750 -13.47 9.81 -44.69
C THR A 750 -13.96 11.27 -44.75
N SER A 751 -13.40 12.11 -43.88
CA SER A 751 -13.43 13.56 -44.03
C SER A 751 -12.94 13.99 -45.42
N GLN A 752 -11.70 13.69 -45.85
CA GLN A 752 -11.22 14.05 -47.21
C GLN A 752 -12.13 13.55 -48.34
N VAL A 753 -12.55 12.28 -48.27
CA VAL A 753 -13.38 11.58 -49.27
C VAL A 753 -14.69 12.31 -49.52
N GLY A 754 -15.32 12.83 -48.47
CA GLY A 754 -16.59 13.51 -48.61
C GLY A 754 -16.54 14.87 -49.33
N GLU A 755 -15.42 15.60 -49.24
CA GLU A 755 -15.23 16.80 -50.06
C GLU A 755 -14.86 16.45 -51.51
N LEU A 756 -14.16 15.33 -51.77
CA LEU A 756 -14.06 14.80 -53.15
C LEU A 756 -15.45 14.56 -53.72
N LYS A 757 -16.36 13.98 -52.93
CA LYS A 757 -17.75 13.77 -53.32
C LYS A 757 -18.53 15.07 -53.57
N LYS A 758 -18.27 16.16 -52.83
CA LYS A 758 -18.80 17.50 -53.17
C LYS A 758 -18.30 17.96 -54.55
N LEU A 759 -16.98 17.99 -54.76
CA LEU A 759 -16.38 18.44 -56.02
C LEU A 759 -16.86 17.60 -57.23
N VAL A 760 -17.05 16.29 -57.05
CA VAL A 760 -17.60 15.40 -58.08
C VAL A 760 -19.08 15.71 -58.37
N ILE A 761 -19.89 16.02 -57.36
CA ILE A 761 -21.29 16.44 -57.54
C ILE A 761 -21.37 17.81 -58.24
N GLU A 762 -20.54 18.77 -57.84
CA GLU A 762 -20.46 20.11 -58.44
C GLU A 762 -20.04 20.09 -59.92
N ASN A 763 -19.33 19.04 -60.37
CA ASN A 763 -18.81 18.89 -61.73
C ASN A 763 -19.45 17.73 -62.51
N MET A 764 -20.53 17.12 -61.99
CA MET A 764 -21.08 15.84 -62.47
C MET A 764 -21.34 15.82 -63.99
N ASP A 765 -21.99 16.84 -64.54
CA ASP A 765 -22.32 16.92 -65.97
C ASP A 765 -21.07 16.92 -66.87
N VAL A 766 -19.99 17.57 -66.43
CA VAL A 766 -18.71 17.63 -67.16
C VAL A 766 -17.99 16.28 -67.06
N LEU A 767 -17.96 15.67 -65.88
CA LEU A 767 -17.34 14.37 -65.65
C LEU A 767 -18.03 13.25 -66.44
N VAL A 768 -19.37 13.24 -66.51
CA VAL A 768 -20.14 12.32 -67.36
C VAL A 768 -19.86 12.57 -68.85
N GLN A 769 -19.79 13.83 -69.29
CA GLN A 769 -19.43 14.17 -70.67
C GLN A 769 -18.00 13.73 -71.04
N MET A 770 -17.05 13.80 -70.10
CA MET A 770 -15.68 13.31 -70.30
C MET A 770 -15.62 11.77 -70.36
N ARG A 771 -16.29 11.07 -69.43
CA ARG A 771 -16.39 9.60 -69.45
C ARG A 771 -17.04 9.06 -70.74
N ALA A 772 -17.96 9.81 -71.33
CA ALA A 772 -18.61 9.47 -72.60
C ALA A 772 -17.83 9.87 -73.87
N ASN A 773 -16.71 10.60 -73.76
CA ASN A 773 -15.94 11.12 -74.90
C ASN A 773 -14.41 11.00 -74.74
N PHE A 774 -13.93 10.06 -73.92
CA PHE A 774 -12.49 9.82 -73.70
C PHE A 774 -11.72 9.44 -74.98
N ASP A 775 -12.45 9.01 -76.01
CA ASP A 775 -12.01 8.68 -77.37
C ASP A 775 -11.77 9.91 -78.27
N LYS A 776 -12.18 11.13 -77.84
CA LYS A 776 -12.20 12.35 -78.67
C LYS A 776 -11.33 13.47 -78.06
N PRO A 777 -10.05 13.62 -78.48
CA PRO A 777 -9.12 14.57 -77.85
C PRO A 777 -9.60 16.02 -77.82
N GLU A 778 -10.17 16.52 -78.90
CA GLU A 778 -10.68 17.91 -78.98
C GLU A 778 -11.88 18.16 -78.05
N ALA A 779 -12.73 17.15 -77.85
CA ALA A 779 -13.84 17.24 -76.90
C ALA A 779 -13.31 17.23 -75.45
N MET A 780 -12.38 16.33 -75.14
CA MET A 780 -11.73 16.25 -73.83
C MET A 780 -10.99 17.54 -73.46
N ALA A 781 -10.21 18.12 -74.37
CA ALA A 781 -9.48 19.37 -74.12
C ALA A 781 -10.41 20.58 -73.87
N ASN A 782 -11.61 20.58 -74.45
CA ASN A 782 -12.62 21.62 -74.21
C ASN A 782 -13.44 21.37 -72.94
N LEU A 783 -13.66 20.11 -72.54
CA LEU A 783 -14.30 19.75 -71.28
C LEU A 783 -13.35 19.97 -70.08
N GLN A 784 -12.07 19.69 -70.22
CA GLN A 784 -11.05 19.92 -69.19
C GLN A 784 -10.97 21.40 -68.76
N LYS A 785 -11.10 22.34 -69.70
CA LYS A 785 -11.17 23.78 -69.44
C LYS A 785 -12.42 24.22 -68.65
N ARG A 786 -13.42 23.34 -68.50
CA ARG A 786 -14.67 23.58 -67.76
C ARG A 786 -14.66 22.99 -66.35
N LEU A 787 -13.56 22.36 -65.90
CA LEU A 787 -13.39 21.84 -64.54
C LEU A 787 -12.68 22.89 -63.64
N PRO A 788 -13.40 23.70 -62.84
CA PRO A 788 -12.78 24.53 -61.82
C PRO A 788 -12.02 23.70 -60.79
N ALA A 789 -10.87 24.23 -60.34
CA ALA A 789 -10.12 23.75 -59.18
C ALA A 789 -9.75 22.24 -59.18
N GLY A 790 -9.28 21.70 -60.31
CA GLY A 790 -8.69 20.35 -60.36
C GLY A 790 -7.54 20.14 -59.35
N GLU A 791 -6.83 21.20 -58.97
CA GLU A 791 -5.90 21.21 -57.83
C GLU A 791 -6.57 20.73 -56.54
N ASN A 792 -7.80 21.15 -56.24
CA ASN A 792 -8.57 20.72 -55.05
C ASN A 792 -9.13 19.29 -55.17
N VAL A 793 -8.89 18.56 -56.26
CA VAL A 793 -9.04 17.10 -56.31
C VAL A 793 -7.71 16.45 -55.94
N LEU A 794 -6.63 16.85 -56.62
CA LEU A 794 -5.26 16.36 -56.36
C LEU A 794 -4.86 16.59 -54.90
N LYS A 795 -4.95 17.81 -54.37
CA LYS A 795 -4.68 18.17 -52.96
C LYS A 795 -5.41 17.25 -51.95
N ARG A 796 -6.54 16.63 -52.32
CA ARG A 796 -7.43 15.84 -51.44
C ARG A 796 -7.10 14.35 -51.45
N MET A 797 -7.13 13.74 -52.64
CA MET A 797 -6.71 12.34 -52.86
C MET A 797 -5.33 12.08 -52.26
N THR A 798 -4.51 13.11 -52.27
CA THR A 798 -3.16 13.04 -51.75
C THR A 798 -3.07 12.94 -50.22
N ILE A 799 -3.85 13.68 -49.42
CA ILE A 799 -3.84 13.47 -47.95
C ILE A 799 -4.28 12.07 -47.61
N ILE A 800 -5.31 11.57 -48.31
CA ILE A 800 -5.77 10.18 -48.16
C ILE A 800 -4.56 9.26 -48.32
N GLY A 801 -3.78 9.46 -49.38
CA GLY A 801 -2.52 8.75 -49.60
C GLY A 801 -1.50 8.88 -48.46
N VAL A 802 -1.27 10.07 -47.90
CA VAL A 802 -0.34 10.27 -46.77
C VAL A 802 -0.75 9.45 -45.56
N ILE A 803 -2.03 9.56 -45.20
CA ILE A 803 -2.60 8.87 -44.04
C ILE A 803 -2.54 7.34 -44.25
N LEU A 804 -2.82 6.87 -45.47
CA LEU A 804 -2.66 5.46 -45.84
C LEU A 804 -1.19 5.01 -45.88
N SER A 805 -0.24 5.87 -46.26
CA SER A 805 1.20 5.56 -46.25
C SER A 805 1.74 5.42 -44.83
N PHE A 806 1.29 6.31 -43.91
CA PHE A 806 1.59 6.20 -42.49
C PHE A 806 0.93 4.97 -41.86
N ARG A 807 -0.33 4.66 -42.23
CA ARG A 807 -1.01 3.42 -41.82
C ARG A 807 -0.30 2.17 -42.32
N ALA A 808 0.21 2.15 -43.55
CA ALA A 808 0.99 1.02 -44.07
C ALA A 808 2.20 0.75 -43.17
N MET A 809 3.08 1.73 -42.97
CA MET A 809 4.25 1.58 -42.07
C MET A 809 3.88 1.17 -40.63
N ALA A 810 2.73 1.65 -40.11
CA ALA A 810 2.22 1.24 -38.80
C ALA A 810 1.68 -0.20 -38.75
N GLN A 811 1.22 -0.75 -39.87
CA GLN A 811 0.74 -2.12 -40.00
C GLN A 811 1.89 -3.09 -40.29
N ASP A 812 2.80 -2.73 -41.21
CA ASP A 812 4.03 -3.48 -41.51
C ASP A 812 4.85 -3.73 -40.22
N THR A 813 5.01 -2.69 -39.39
CA THR A 813 5.72 -2.80 -38.10
C THR A 813 4.89 -3.44 -36.98
N LEU A 814 3.56 -3.54 -37.11
CA LEU A 814 2.75 -4.40 -36.24
C LEU A 814 2.91 -5.88 -36.62
N GLU A 815 3.00 -6.20 -37.91
CA GLU A 815 3.27 -7.56 -38.40
C GLU A 815 4.60 -8.08 -37.83
N ASP A 816 5.69 -7.30 -37.94
CA ASP A 816 6.99 -7.58 -37.30
C ASP A 816 6.86 -7.92 -35.80
N ILE A 817 6.15 -7.07 -35.05
CA ILE A 817 5.97 -7.23 -33.59
C ILE A 817 5.09 -8.44 -33.28
N MET A 818 4.05 -8.71 -34.06
CA MET A 818 3.17 -9.86 -33.88
C MET A 818 3.83 -11.19 -34.26
N GLN A 819 4.64 -11.25 -35.31
CA GLN A 819 5.47 -12.41 -35.63
C GLN A 819 6.51 -12.68 -34.53
N LYS A 820 7.13 -11.63 -33.99
CA LYS A 820 8.13 -11.70 -32.91
C LYS A 820 7.54 -12.17 -31.57
N HIS A 821 6.39 -11.67 -31.16
CA HIS A 821 5.80 -11.92 -29.82
C HIS A 821 4.69 -12.99 -29.82
N CYS A 822 3.99 -13.18 -30.94
CA CYS A 822 2.82 -14.07 -31.09
C CYS A 822 2.91 -15.04 -32.29
N PRO A 823 4.07 -15.69 -32.59
CA PRO A 823 4.25 -16.47 -33.83
C PRO A 823 3.24 -17.60 -34.02
N TYR A 824 2.80 -18.23 -32.92
CA TYR A 824 1.79 -19.30 -32.94
C TYR A 824 0.37 -18.83 -33.30
N LEU A 825 0.10 -17.52 -33.26
CA LEU A 825 -1.15 -16.92 -33.74
C LEU A 825 -1.04 -16.45 -35.19
N MET A 826 0.13 -15.97 -35.60
CA MET A 826 0.34 -15.42 -36.95
C MET A 826 0.13 -16.44 -38.06
N GLY A 827 0.81 -17.59 -38.02
CA GLY A 827 0.68 -18.63 -39.06
C GLY A 827 -0.77 -19.08 -39.33
N PRO A 828 -1.62 -19.31 -38.31
CA PRO A 828 -3.05 -19.53 -38.52
C PRO A 828 -3.83 -18.36 -39.12
N ILE A 829 -3.50 -17.10 -38.79
CA ILE A 829 -4.18 -15.92 -39.35
C ILE A 829 -3.75 -15.67 -40.81
N GLU A 830 -2.46 -15.81 -41.11
CA GLU A 830 -1.91 -15.83 -42.47
C GLU A 830 -2.61 -16.91 -43.32
N SER A 831 -2.69 -18.14 -42.79
CA SER A 831 -3.39 -19.24 -43.45
C SER A 831 -4.87 -18.96 -43.70
N LEU A 832 -5.56 -18.23 -42.81
CA LEU A 832 -6.96 -17.84 -42.98
C LEU A 832 -7.13 -16.74 -44.04
N ARG A 833 -6.21 -15.75 -44.10
CA ARG A 833 -6.15 -14.74 -45.16
C ARG A 833 -5.93 -15.40 -46.52
N ASP A 834 -4.98 -16.31 -46.61
CA ASP A 834 -4.54 -16.94 -47.87
C ASP A 834 -5.56 -17.97 -48.41
N MET A 835 -6.56 -18.36 -47.61
CA MET A 835 -7.72 -19.15 -48.05
C MET A 835 -8.88 -18.32 -48.60
N VAL A 836 -8.82 -16.98 -48.55
CA VAL A 836 -9.85 -16.11 -49.15
C VAL A 836 -9.77 -16.19 -50.67
N SER A 837 -10.90 -16.41 -51.33
CA SER A 837 -11.02 -16.47 -52.79
C SER A 837 -11.93 -15.37 -53.35
N PRO A 838 -11.84 -15.04 -54.65
CA PRO A 838 -12.78 -14.11 -55.31
C PRO A 838 -14.25 -14.54 -55.23
N ASP A 839 -14.53 -15.83 -55.01
CA ASP A 839 -15.87 -16.40 -54.85
C ASP A 839 -16.37 -16.40 -53.39
N THR A 840 -15.55 -15.93 -52.43
CA THR A 840 -15.89 -15.88 -51.00
C THR A 840 -16.84 -14.73 -50.70
N ASP A 841 -17.88 -14.97 -49.89
CA ASP A 841 -18.88 -13.94 -49.52
C ASP A 841 -18.19 -12.71 -48.91
N ILE A 842 -18.56 -11.52 -49.41
CA ILE A 842 -17.90 -10.25 -49.07
C ILE A 842 -17.91 -9.97 -47.55
N LYS A 843 -18.93 -10.40 -46.80
CA LYS A 843 -18.97 -10.21 -45.34
C LYS A 843 -18.00 -11.14 -44.62
N VAL A 844 -17.85 -12.37 -45.10
CA VAL A 844 -16.85 -13.33 -44.59
C VAL A 844 -15.44 -12.88 -44.93
N THR A 845 -15.21 -12.42 -46.15
CA THR A 845 -13.94 -11.79 -46.57
C THR A 845 -13.59 -10.60 -45.69
N LEU A 846 -14.53 -9.70 -45.41
CA LEU A 846 -14.30 -8.54 -44.54
C LEU A 846 -14.03 -8.91 -43.08
N THR A 847 -14.64 -9.96 -42.51
CA THR A 847 -14.32 -10.39 -41.13
C THR A 847 -12.96 -11.10 -41.03
N VAL A 848 -12.56 -11.87 -42.05
CA VAL A 848 -11.21 -12.44 -42.13
C VAL A 848 -10.17 -11.32 -42.28
N PHE A 849 -10.42 -10.33 -43.14
CA PHE A 849 -9.54 -9.18 -43.31
C PHE A 849 -9.51 -8.25 -42.09
N GLU A 850 -10.59 -8.14 -41.29
CA GLU A 850 -10.55 -7.42 -40.01
C GLU A 850 -9.62 -8.13 -39.01
N LEU A 851 -9.68 -9.46 -38.91
CA LEU A 851 -8.75 -10.24 -38.08
C LEU A 851 -7.30 -10.12 -38.57
N ALA A 852 -7.06 -10.26 -39.87
CA ALA A 852 -5.73 -10.18 -40.46
C ALA A 852 -5.11 -8.77 -40.29
N SER A 853 -5.87 -7.71 -40.61
CA SER A 853 -5.39 -6.33 -40.45
C SER A 853 -5.29 -5.89 -38.99
N ALA A 854 -5.97 -6.54 -38.04
CA ALA A 854 -5.72 -6.35 -36.60
C ALA A 854 -4.41 -7.00 -36.12
N ALA A 855 -3.80 -7.88 -36.93
CA ALA A 855 -2.49 -8.51 -36.68
C ALA A 855 -1.35 -7.89 -37.49
N GLY A 856 -1.61 -6.77 -38.20
CA GLY A 856 -0.64 -6.07 -39.06
C GLY A 856 -0.69 -6.49 -40.54
N LEU A 857 -1.21 -7.69 -40.86
CA LEU A 857 -1.15 -8.25 -42.20
C LEU A 857 -1.80 -7.35 -43.26
N THR A 858 -1.11 -7.21 -44.38
CA THR A 858 -1.64 -6.57 -45.59
C THR A 858 -2.85 -7.34 -46.16
N CYS A 859 -3.88 -6.60 -46.59
CA CYS A 859 -5.12 -7.12 -47.18
C CYS A 859 -5.48 -6.35 -48.46
N ASP A 860 -6.00 -7.02 -49.49
CA ASP A 860 -6.36 -6.40 -50.78
C ASP A 860 -7.49 -5.35 -50.67
N ILE A 861 -8.33 -5.50 -49.64
CA ILE A 861 -9.42 -4.59 -49.29
C ILE A 861 -9.23 -4.22 -47.82
N ASP A 862 -9.00 -2.93 -47.52
CA ASP A 862 -8.89 -2.46 -46.13
C ASP A 862 -10.30 -2.40 -45.48
N PRO A 863 -10.59 -3.24 -44.47
CA PRO A 863 -11.92 -3.33 -43.87
C PRO A 863 -12.25 -2.08 -43.03
N ALA A 864 -11.25 -1.42 -42.43
CA ALA A 864 -11.45 -0.19 -41.68
C ALA A 864 -11.79 0.97 -42.64
N LEU A 865 -11.15 1.00 -43.81
CA LEU A 865 -11.50 1.96 -44.86
C LEU A 865 -12.90 1.70 -45.44
N VAL A 866 -13.29 0.44 -45.66
CA VAL A 866 -14.66 0.06 -46.09
C VAL A 866 -15.70 0.54 -45.07
N ALA A 867 -15.50 0.23 -43.79
CA ALA A 867 -16.41 0.64 -42.72
C ALA A 867 -16.52 2.17 -42.60
N ALA A 868 -15.40 2.88 -42.71
CA ALA A 868 -15.38 4.34 -42.61
C ALA A 868 -15.98 5.04 -43.85
N VAL A 869 -15.60 4.62 -45.07
CA VAL A 869 -16.11 5.18 -46.35
C VAL A 869 -17.63 5.08 -46.47
N ALA A 870 -18.26 4.08 -45.84
CA ALA A 870 -19.71 3.96 -45.77
C ALA A 870 -20.42 5.12 -45.00
N SER A 871 -19.69 5.99 -44.27
CA SER A 871 -20.27 6.80 -43.19
C SER A 871 -20.27 8.34 -43.30
N MET A 872 -19.42 9.04 -44.08
CA MET A 872 -19.29 10.52 -43.93
C MET A 872 -19.21 11.43 -45.19
N ARG A 873 -19.21 12.74 -44.89
CA ARG A 873 -18.92 13.90 -45.75
C ARG A 873 -17.87 14.86 -45.07
N THR A 874 -16.67 15.13 -45.63
CA THR A 874 -15.87 16.44 -45.69
C THR A 874 -14.79 16.83 -44.63
N GLY A 875 -13.62 17.54 -44.86
CA GLY A 875 -12.40 17.36 -45.75
C GLY A 875 -11.29 18.48 -45.67
N HIS A 876 -10.09 18.42 -46.36
CA HIS A 876 -8.98 19.48 -46.45
C HIS A 876 -7.45 18.99 -46.25
N HIS A 877 -6.26 19.36 -46.87
CA HIS A 877 -5.61 19.30 -48.25
C HIS A 877 -3.99 19.35 -48.41
N ASN A 878 -3.23 18.33 -48.94
CA ASN A 878 -1.99 18.24 -49.86
C ASN A 878 -1.10 16.90 -49.88
N ASN A 879 0.11 16.86 -50.57
CA ASN A 879 1.33 15.93 -50.52
C ASN A 879 1.73 14.88 -51.67
N ILE A 880 1.80 15.25 -52.97
CA ILE A 880 1.35 14.45 -54.17
C ILE A 880 1.77 12.99 -54.46
N HIS A 881 2.86 12.41 -53.93
CA HIS A 881 3.33 11.09 -54.41
C HIS A 881 2.48 9.90 -53.89
N CYS A 882 1.80 10.07 -52.76
CA CYS A 882 0.94 9.03 -52.17
C CYS A 882 -0.37 8.78 -52.94
N LEU A 883 -0.59 9.44 -54.09
CA LEU A 883 -1.77 9.27 -54.94
C LEU A 883 -1.98 7.81 -55.41
N ALA A 884 -0.90 7.02 -55.56
CA ALA A 884 -0.99 5.61 -55.93
C ALA A 884 -1.80 4.79 -54.90
N THR A 885 -1.35 4.80 -53.64
CA THR A 885 -2.02 4.14 -52.50
C THR A 885 -3.47 4.62 -52.36
N ALA A 886 -3.69 5.93 -52.52
CA ALA A 886 -5.02 6.53 -52.44
C ALA A 886 -5.98 6.06 -53.54
N VAL A 887 -5.52 5.98 -54.79
CA VAL A 887 -6.36 5.52 -55.91
C VAL A 887 -6.75 4.06 -55.73
N ASN A 888 -5.79 3.19 -55.40
CA ASN A 888 -6.05 1.75 -55.28
C ASN A 888 -6.96 1.41 -54.10
N GLN A 889 -6.58 1.81 -52.87
CA GLN A 889 -7.34 1.43 -51.67
C GLN A 889 -8.71 2.14 -51.60
N LEU A 890 -8.83 3.39 -52.05
CA LEU A 890 -10.13 4.07 -52.06
C LEU A 890 -11.08 3.44 -53.10
N SER A 891 -10.55 3.05 -54.26
CA SER A 891 -11.34 2.37 -55.31
C SER A 891 -11.77 0.98 -54.83
N ALA A 892 -10.88 0.20 -54.23
CA ALA A 892 -11.20 -1.09 -53.61
C ALA A 892 -12.31 -0.95 -52.56
N ALA A 893 -12.18 0.01 -51.64
CA ALA A 893 -13.19 0.24 -50.60
C ALA A 893 -14.54 0.72 -51.18
N MET A 894 -14.55 1.71 -52.07
CA MET A 894 -15.78 2.25 -52.68
C MET A 894 -16.51 1.20 -53.52
N PHE A 895 -15.81 0.47 -54.38
CA PHE A 895 -16.45 -0.54 -55.23
C PHE A 895 -16.86 -1.79 -54.45
N THR A 896 -16.19 -2.12 -53.33
CA THR A 896 -16.70 -3.13 -52.37
C THR A 896 -18.04 -2.69 -51.76
N VAL A 897 -18.13 -1.46 -51.25
CA VAL A 897 -19.38 -0.90 -50.69
C VAL A 897 -20.50 -0.84 -51.75
N GLU A 898 -20.18 -0.49 -52.99
CA GLU A 898 -21.15 -0.45 -54.09
C GLU A 898 -21.39 -1.80 -54.80
N SER A 899 -20.76 -2.89 -54.34
CA SER A 899 -20.85 -4.25 -54.94
C SER A 899 -20.51 -4.29 -56.44
N LYS A 900 -19.42 -3.62 -56.82
CA LYS A 900 -18.91 -3.48 -58.20
C LYS A 900 -17.56 -4.17 -58.38
N ASN A 901 -17.28 -4.62 -59.60
CA ASN A 901 -15.99 -5.18 -59.96
C ASN A 901 -14.89 -4.10 -59.89
N ILE A 902 -13.92 -4.29 -58.99
CA ILE A 902 -12.82 -3.34 -58.71
C ILE A 902 -11.86 -3.23 -59.90
N GLU A 903 -11.42 -4.38 -60.42
CA GLU A 903 -10.48 -4.53 -61.54
C GLU A 903 -10.95 -3.78 -62.80
N GLN A 904 -12.22 -3.90 -63.15
CA GLN A 904 -12.83 -3.24 -64.31
C GLN A 904 -12.75 -1.71 -64.21
N HIS A 905 -13.03 -1.14 -63.05
CA HIS A 905 -13.02 0.31 -62.85
C HIS A 905 -11.59 0.86 -62.72
N LEU A 906 -10.66 0.10 -62.14
CA LEU A 906 -9.24 0.47 -62.13
C LEU A 906 -8.61 0.39 -63.54
N LYS A 907 -8.99 -0.59 -64.37
CA LYS A 907 -8.61 -0.64 -65.80
C LYS A 907 -9.11 0.57 -66.58
N GLU A 908 -10.37 0.98 -66.37
CA GLU A 908 -10.93 2.18 -66.99
C GLU A 908 -10.17 3.45 -66.57
N PHE A 909 -9.88 3.60 -65.27
CA PHE A 909 -9.06 4.68 -64.75
C PHE A 909 -7.65 4.69 -65.38
N LEU A 910 -6.99 3.53 -65.44
CA LEU A 910 -5.63 3.39 -65.99
C LEU A 910 -5.57 3.81 -67.47
N LEU A 911 -6.57 3.42 -68.27
CA LEU A 911 -6.67 3.75 -69.68
C LEU A 911 -6.89 5.26 -69.91
N VAL A 912 -7.77 5.89 -69.13
CA VAL A 912 -8.03 7.34 -69.20
C VAL A 912 -6.81 8.15 -68.73
N ALA A 913 -6.15 7.74 -67.64
CA ALA A 913 -4.93 8.36 -67.14
C ALA A 913 -3.77 8.26 -68.16
N SER A 914 -3.58 7.08 -68.75
CA SER A 914 -2.55 6.83 -69.77
C SER A 914 -2.78 7.68 -71.02
N SER A 915 -4.01 7.71 -71.56
CA SER A 915 -4.39 8.57 -72.70
C SER A 915 -4.09 10.05 -72.43
N THR A 916 -4.45 10.54 -71.24
CA THR A 916 -4.24 11.95 -70.85
C THR A 916 -2.75 12.30 -70.74
N LEU A 917 -1.92 11.40 -70.19
CA LEU A 917 -0.48 11.61 -70.03
C LEU A 917 0.30 11.47 -71.36
N LEU A 918 -0.17 10.63 -72.28
CA LEU A 918 0.37 10.55 -73.65
C LEU A 918 0.08 11.83 -74.46
N GLN A 919 -1.14 12.38 -74.34
CA GLN A 919 -1.48 13.68 -74.97
C GLN A 919 -0.59 14.82 -74.43
N LEU A 920 -0.31 14.84 -73.13
CA LEU A 920 0.62 15.81 -72.53
C LEU A 920 2.08 15.62 -73.01
N GLY A 921 2.43 14.44 -73.54
CA GLY A 921 3.70 14.18 -74.21
C GLY A 921 3.81 14.78 -75.62
N GLN A 922 2.69 15.07 -76.28
CA GLN A 922 2.64 15.57 -77.65
C GLN A 922 2.61 17.11 -77.74
N ASN A 923 2.20 17.80 -76.67
CA ASN A 923 2.08 19.26 -76.62
C ASN A 923 3.44 19.96 -76.37
N VAL A 924 4.28 20.06 -77.41
CA VAL A 924 5.66 20.60 -77.33
C VAL A 924 5.72 22.11 -77.06
N GLU A 925 4.66 22.88 -77.32
CA GLU A 925 4.70 24.35 -77.30
C GLU A 925 4.64 24.97 -75.89
N ASN A 926 3.95 24.33 -74.95
CA ASN A 926 3.81 24.83 -73.57
C ASN A 926 5.00 24.46 -72.67
N ARG A 927 6.08 25.24 -72.73
CA ARG A 927 7.29 25.05 -71.90
C ARG A 927 7.09 25.12 -70.38
N VAL A 928 5.95 25.60 -69.89
CA VAL A 928 5.63 25.68 -68.46
C VAL A 928 5.12 24.33 -67.94
N ASP A 929 4.19 23.70 -68.68
CA ASP A 929 3.49 22.48 -68.25
C ASP A 929 4.40 21.24 -68.27
N GLY A 930 5.43 21.23 -69.13
CA GLY A 930 6.35 20.10 -69.27
C GLY A 930 7.35 19.90 -68.14
N LYS A 931 7.51 20.86 -67.20
CA LYS A 931 8.69 20.95 -66.31
C LYS A 931 8.91 19.73 -65.41
N ASN A 932 7.84 19.06 -64.98
CA ASN A 932 7.88 17.85 -64.15
C ASN A 932 7.26 16.61 -64.84
N ARG A 933 7.01 16.68 -66.17
CA ARG A 933 6.27 15.64 -66.92
C ARG A 933 6.81 14.24 -66.68
N ASP A 934 8.12 14.09 -66.76
CA ASP A 934 8.77 12.78 -66.71
C ASP A 934 8.59 12.16 -65.29
N SER A 935 8.68 12.96 -64.23
CA SER A 935 8.34 12.52 -62.87
C SER A 935 6.86 12.13 -62.70
N ILE A 936 5.95 12.79 -63.42
CA ILE A 936 4.51 12.48 -63.40
C ILE A 936 4.21 11.15 -64.11
N TYR A 937 4.95 10.80 -65.17
CA TYR A 937 4.82 9.50 -65.84
C TYR A 937 5.11 8.32 -64.89
N LEU A 938 6.03 8.47 -63.93
CA LEU A 938 6.33 7.45 -62.93
C LEU A 938 5.14 7.12 -62.03
N LEU A 939 4.15 8.02 -61.89
CA LEU A 939 2.93 7.72 -61.13
C LEU A 939 2.13 6.57 -61.74
N LEU A 940 2.13 6.38 -63.06
CA LEU A 940 1.45 5.22 -63.68
C LEU A 940 2.11 3.89 -63.29
N HIS A 941 3.45 3.86 -63.22
CA HIS A 941 4.18 2.70 -62.72
C HIS A 941 3.80 2.42 -61.26
N MET A 942 3.88 3.45 -60.40
CA MET A 942 3.58 3.34 -58.97
C MET A 942 2.12 2.95 -58.68
N ILE A 943 1.16 3.42 -59.49
CA ILE A 943 -0.26 3.03 -59.38
C ILE A 943 -0.43 1.53 -59.66
N VAL A 944 0.23 1.00 -60.69
CA VAL A 944 0.12 -0.43 -61.06
C VAL A 944 0.92 -1.32 -60.10
N GLU A 945 2.12 -0.90 -59.72
CA GLU A 945 2.99 -1.56 -58.74
C GLU A 945 2.36 -1.66 -57.34
N ALA A 946 1.55 -0.67 -56.95
CA ALA A 946 0.82 -0.66 -55.67
C ALA A 946 -0.63 -1.21 -55.76
N SER A 947 -0.98 -2.01 -56.78
CA SER A 947 -2.34 -2.52 -57.00
C SER A 947 -2.37 -4.04 -57.21
N PRO A 948 -3.08 -4.83 -56.38
CA PRO A 948 -3.29 -6.25 -56.67
C PRO A 948 -4.26 -6.47 -57.85
N PHE A 949 -4.92 -5.40 -58.34
CA PHE A 949 -5.94 -5.45 -59.40
C PHE A 949 -5.43 -5.00 -60.78
N LEU A 950 -4.16 -4.61 -60.94
CA LEU A 950 -3.59 -4.14 -62.20
C LEU A 950 -2.24 -4.84 -62.47
N SER A 951 -2.05 -5.38 -63.68
CA SER A 951 -0.76 -5.97 -64.07
C SER A 951 0.07 -5.03 -64.96
N GLN A 952 1.38 -5.27 -65.01
CA GLN A 952 2.28 -4.55 -65.92
C GLN A 952 1.94 -4.79 -67.40
N ASP A 953 1.32 -5.92 -67.77
CA ASP A 953 0.81 -6.16 -69.12
C ASP A 953 -0.36 -5.24 -69.47
N MET A 954 -1.23 -4.95 -68.49
CA MET A 954 -2.30 -3.96 -68.65
C MET A 954 -1.72 -2.57 -68.86
N LEU A 955 -0.66 -2.22 -68.13
CA LEU A 955 0.06 -0.94 -68.31
C LEU A 955 0.70 -0.83 -69.69
N GLU A 956 1.49 -1.81 -70.13
CA GLU A 956 2.15 -1.79 -71.45
C GLU A 956 1.13 -1.68 -72.59
N SER A 957 -0.07 -2.24 -72.42
CA SER A 957 -1.16 -2.15 -73.41
C SER A 957 -1.70 -0.73 -73.65
N CYS A 958 -1.51 0.20 -72.70
CA CYS A 958 -1.99 1.58 -72.80
C CYS A 958 -0.93 2.68 -72.57
N PHE A 959 0.25 2.35 -72.04
CA PHE A 959 1.37 3.27 -71.80
C PHE A 959 2.73 2.55 -71.90
N PRO A 960 3.49 2.72 -72.99
CA PRO A 960 4.72 1.95 -73.22
C PRO A 960 5.82 2.19 -72.18
N TYR A 961 6.36 1.13 -71.59
CA TYR A 961 7.39 1.14 -70.55
C TYR A 961 8.69 1.83 -70.97
N VAL A 962 8.95 1.95 -72.28
CA VAL A 962 10.06 2.75 -72.83
C VAL A 962 10.00 4.21 -72.35
N LEU A 963 8.80 4.78 -72.18
CA LEU A 963 8.61 6.13 -71.63
C LEU A 963 8.97 6.17 -70.14
N LEU A 964 8.52 5.20 -69.36
CA LEU A 964 8.81 5.06 -67.92
C LEU A 964 10.32 4.89 -67.67
N ARG A 965 10.98 4.01 -68.43
CA ARG A 965 12.42 3.79 -68.38
C ARG A 965 13.22 5.06 -68.69
N ASN A 966 12.77 5.86 -69.67
CA ASN A 966 13.42 7.12 -70.01
C ASN A 966 13.18 8.18 -68.92
N ALA A 967 11.98 8.23 -68.36
CA ALA A 967 11.64 9.11 -67.23
C ALA A 967 12.49 8.81 -66.00
N TYR A 968 12.59 7.54 -65.57
CA TYR A 968 13.50 7.12 -64.50
C TYR A 968 14.93 7.59 -64.76
N ARG A 969 15.44 7.40 -65.99
CA ARG A 969 16.81 7.80 -66.37
C ARG A 969 17.06 9.29 -66.15
N GLU A 970 16.15 10.16 -66.58
CA GLU A 970 16.34 11.61 -66.44
C GLU A 970 16.13 12.10 -65.00
N VAL A 971 15.18 11.50 -64.25
CA VAL A 971 15.01 11.79 -62.81
C VAL A 971 16.27 11.43 -62.01
N TYR A 972 16.81 10.21 -62.17
CA TYR A 972 18.05 9.78 -61.51
C TYR A 972 19.27 10.62 -61.94
N LYS A 973 19.36 10.98 -63.23
CA LYS A 973 20.45 11.80 -63.77
C LYS A 973 20.47 13.22 -63.20
N ASN A 974 19.30 13.84 -63.02
CA ASN A 974 19.21 15.16 -62.36
C ASN A 974 19.63 15.08 -60.89
N TYR A 975 19.24 14.03 -60.16
CA TYR A 975 19.60 13.82 -58.76
C TYR A 975 21.13 13.70 -58.54
N ILE A 976 21.84 13.07 -59.47
CA ILE A 976 23.31 12.92 -59.44
C ILE A 976 24.03 14.26 -59.65
N ILE A 977 23.45 15.18 -60.45
CA ILE A 977 24.10 16.46 -60.79
C ILE A 977 23.99 17.49 -59.66
N THR A 978 23.00 17.38 -58.77
CA THR A 978 22.79 18.29 -57.63
C THR A 978 23.57 17.93 -56.35
N LEU A 979 24.44 16.91 -56.39
CA LEU A 979 25.24 16.44 -55.25
C LEU A 979 26.76 16.59 -55.46
N GLY A 980 27.18 17.48 -56.39
CA GLY A 980 28.58 17.80 -56.70
C GLY A 980 29.08 19.07 -56.00
#